data_AF-A0A1F4M7C2-F1
#
_entry.id   AF-A0A1F4M7C2-F1
#
_cell.length_a   1.000
_cell.length_b   1.000
_cell.length_c   1.000
_cell.angle_alpha   90.00
_cell.angle_beta   90.00
_cell.angle_gamma   90.00
#
_symmetry.space_group_name_H-M   'P 1'
#
loop_
_entity.id
_entity.type
_entity.pdbx_description
1 polymer ?
#
loop_
_entity_poly.entity_id
_entity_poly.type
_entity_poly.pdbx_seq_one_letter_code
_entity_poly.pdbx_strand_id
1 'polypeptide(L)'
;MPTKNSLLFKAALLLLGTWTCQLPAQAQGAPEITPSLKKMLGALPIAGLQDEVHQLVGGLKKTPCGGNLKGCYATSSGPLQLYFFTSGMAQQTFLLVIDKKMALPSLLKDSVQKVLGGTSLQSPIISISTTDYVLDSVKMPPALQRIVRDSYFNVSSLEFEAGVQLAARASLGGAMKLTMESLGVKADQLTLRAAVVMPIPTDLAGGAGAGAGLAEAMSHGDTMKKAGAKAAAPEAYVEFQLAPNSVVPLTTPPMILTDATFFINNARTFGYKGNATFKGVNGKKVLLQFQTLLDPAGAMDLLDFQFRIATPPSYTMEDSANLMFAMATPDPRLVQFGGGFIRNIESYKKALLTVTQPLSVFQLRNPQPVPEYRFGDTNKPFPDDPKFFNIVVNGPTAPDGPYLRAVGDAVILGQKMGSIDATAGLSGLHGKAVKNISLKLGPLGKVTIQKMVAEADVDKDRQRVHLKGNFGGQTVEVTMVGAKLSIDVPANCVNPFEIKATVALAADTNIADVFAAQGGANVDPTKIAGCVGKELEAALNKIAGEYKSLGGYTATAASAELKKISDAADAAAKQAAAEAQKTYDDAKDKARNVASSSSSAANKAFNDAGNAFKKLGSKKKHKKGPDPKFAASVFDWDYYYDHAQDVVRAGVDLATHWRGSGFNEGRQGSPEFNVKYYRNRYPDVQAKCGNGDWSCVLQHWLDLGLDQGRQGSADFSVASYLDRYSDLQNAFGKDNYSDAMEHWLTSDGTRDGRPDTAYSGPVAGPTVAGGGGGTAWSDVAAGCRHTMAVFAVQAGKTVQGLQFWYHGLGWAPAHGQLGNNYTQVFLDAGDYVDEVIYRAGSTVDSITFLTKAGKTYGPYGGTGGTEGRYYPTKGEKLGCMAGRAGSSIDQLTFSSTGPR
;
A
#
# COMPACT_ATOMS: atom_id res chain seq x y z
N MET A 1 42.36 69.06 -78.59
CA MET A 1 43.51 69.25 -79.52
C MET A 1 44.80 69.14 -78.72
N PRO A 2 45.94 68.76 -79.32
CA PRO A 2 46.19 68.06 -80.60
C PRO A 2 46.70 66.59 -80.34
N THR A 3 46.56 65.53 -81.15
CA THR A 3 46.71 65.24 -82.62
C THR A 3 48.17 65.24 -83.11
N LYS A 4 48.67 64.35 -84.01
CA LYS A 4 48.13 63.21 -84.82
C LYS A 4 49.35 62.31 -85.25
N ASN A 5 49.34 61.28 -86.13
CA ASN A 5 48.37 60.78 -87.12
C ASN A 5 48.19 59.23 -87.17
N SER A 6 48.75 58.49 -88.14
CA SER A 6 48.37 57.08 -88.44
C SER A 6 49.36 56.23 -89.29
N LEU A 7 49.42 54.91 -89.03
CA LEU A 7 49.64 53.81 -90.01
C LEU A 7 49.21 52.43 -89.40
N LEU A 8 49.06 51.36 -90.20
CA LEU A 8 48.34 50.10 -89.87
C LEU A 8 49.13 48.83 -90.34
N PHE A 9 48.91 47.55 -89.93
CA PHE A 9 47.92 46.91 -89.03
C PHE A 9 48.39 45.56 -88.35
N LYS A 10 47.42 44.74 -87.89
CA LYS A 10 47.48 43.47 -87.12
C LYS A 10 48.32 42.27 -87.65
N ALA A 11 48.90 41.51 -86.70
CA ALA A 11 49.06 40.04 -86.72
C ALA A 11 49.24 39.50 -85.27
N ALA A 12 48.91 38.23 -84.97
CA ALA A 12 49.14 37.62 -83.65
C ALA A 12 49.11 36.06 -83.62
N LEU A 13 49.82 35.53 -82.59
CA LEU A 13 49.68 34.22 -81.90
C LEU A 13 50.63 33.05 -82.23
N LEU A 14 50.92 32.28 -81.15
CA LEU A 14 51.58 30.98 -80.98
C LEU A 14 53.13 30.91 -80.92
N LEU A 15 53.63 30.63 -79.72
CA LEU A 15 54.74 29.71 -79.42
C LEU A 15 54.69 29.31 -77.92
N LEU A 16 54.88 28.02 -77.62
CA LEU A 16 54.83 27.45 -76.26
C LEU A 16 56.25 27.14 -75.76
N GLY A 17 56.57 27.57 -74.53
CA GLY A 17 57.81 27.23 -73.84
C GLY A 17 57.62 27.35 -72.34
N THR A 18 57.92 26.27 -71.60
CA THR A 18 57.65 26.17 -70.16
C THR A 18 58.58 27.04 -69.34
N TRP A 19 58.03 28.04 -68.64
CA TRP A 19 58.71 28.76 -67.57
C TRP A 19 58.22 28.24 -66.22
N THR A 20 59.11 27.60 -65.46
CA THR A 20 58.88 27.22 -64.08
C THR A 20 59.08 28.42 -63.16
N CYS A 21 58.00 29.14 -62.84
CA CYS A 21 58.03 30.15 -61.78
C CYS A 21 58.38 29.49 -60.44
N GLN A 22 59.54 29.83 -59.90
CA GLN A 22 59.90 29.51 -58.51
C GLN A 22 58.98 30.28 -57.57
N LEU A 23 58.11 29.57 -56.85
CA LEU A 23 57.48 30.10 -55.64
C LEU A 23 58.59 30.38 -54.60
N PRO A 24 58.48 31.43 -53.78
CA PRO A 24 59.39 31.62 -52.67
C PRO A 24 59.26 30.42 -51.72
N ALA A 25 60.36 29.71 -51.50
CA ALA A 25 60.37 28.56 -50.60
C ALA A 25 59.95 29.00 -49.19
N GLN A 26 59.01 28.27 -48.58
CA GLN A 26 58.78 28.40 -47.14
C GLN A 26 60.12 28.24 -46.41
N ALA A 27 60.42 29.18 -45.51
CA ALA A 27 61.63 29.11 -44.70
C ALA A 27 61.69 27.76 -43.97
N GLN A 28 62.79 27.03 -44.14
CA GLN A 28 62.95 25.70 -43.56
C GLN A 28 62.77 25.78 -42.03
N GLY A 29 61.77 25.06 -41.50
CA GLY A 29 61.43 25.05 -40.08
C GLY A 29 60.32 26.02 -39.64
N ALA A 30 59.66 26.73 -40.56
CA ALA A 30 58.42 27.46 -40.27
C ALA A 30 57.24 26.50 -39.98
N PRO A 31 56.35 26.81 -39.02
CA PRO A 31 55.19 25.99 -38.73
C PRO A 31 54.10 26.06 -39.82
N GLU A 32 53.41 24.95 -40.05
CA GLU A 32 52.13 24.95 -40.78
C GLU A 32 51.01 25.45 -39.86
N ILE A 33 50.37 26.55 -40.24
CA ILE A 33 49.33 27.24 -39.47
C ILE A 33 48.10 27.37 -40.36
N THR A 34 46.94 26.96 -39.84
CA THR A 34 45.63 27.03 -40.51
C THR A 34 45.29 28.47 -40.97
N PRO A 35 44.70 28.67 -42.18
CA PRO A 35 44.34 29.99 -42.67
C PRO A 35 43.39 30.76 -41.74
N SER A 36 42.43 30.04 -41.15
CA SER A 36 41.43 30.55 -40.22
C SER A 36 42.07 31.13 -38.96
N LEU A 37 43.07 30.44 -38.40
CA LEU A 37 43.80 30.89 -37.21
C LEU A 37 44.70 32.10 -37.49
N LYS A 38 45.35 32.15 -38.67
CA LYS A 38 46.07 33.36 -39.13
C LYS A 38 45.14 34.56 -39.25
N LYS A 39 43.93 34.35 -39.79
CA LYS A 39 42.89 35.39 -39.95
C LYS A 39 42.42 35.92 -38.60
N MET A 40 42.18 35.04 -37.62
CA MET A 40 41.78 35.46 -36.27
C MET A 40 42.90 36.26 -35.57
N LEU A 41 44.16 35.81 -35.66
CA LEU A 41 45.29 36.52 -35.05
C LEU A 41 45.49 37.93 -35.64
N GLY A 42 45.34 38.09 -36.95
CA GLY A 42 45.41 39.40 -37.61
C GLY A 42 44.20 40.32 -37.35
N ALA A 43 43.03 39.74 -37.10
CA ALA A 43 41.79 40.49 -36.86
C ALA A 43 41.64 41.05 -35.44
N LEU A 44 42.55 40.74 -34.52
CA LEU A 44 42.52 41.25 -33.14
C LEU A 44 42.57 42.79 -33.11
N PRO A 45 41.57 43.49 -32.54
CA PRO A 45 41.57 44.95 -32.43
C PRO A 45 42.43 45.44 -31.25
N ILE A 46 43.74 45.15 -31.32
CA ILE A 46 44.73 45.62 -30.36
C ILE A 46 45.38 46.89 -30.93
N ALA A 47 44.99 48.04 -30.38
CA ALA A 47 45.44 49.34 -30.85
C ALA A 47 46.98 49.45 -30.89
N GLY A 48 47.50 49.79 -32.08
CA GLY A 48 48.94 50.04 -32.31
C GLY A 48 49.84 48.80 -32.35
N LEU A 49 49.30 47.57 -32.41
CA LEU A 49 50.11 46.34 -32.40
C LEU A 49 49.80 45.36 -33.56
N GLN A 50 48.87 45.69 -34.47
CA GLN A 50 48.45 44.77 -35.55
C GLN A 50 49.58 44.42 -36.53
N ASP A 51 50.32 45.41 -37.03
CA ASP A 51 51.44 45.19 -37.96
C ASP A 51 52.57 44.38 -37.31
N GLU A 52 52.86 44.63 -36.04
CA GLU A 52 53.86 43.88 -35.27
C GLU A 52 53.44 42.41 -35.08
N VAL A 53 52.15 42.15 -34.76
CA VAL A 53 51.61 40.78 -34.65
C VAL A 53 51.70 40.03 -35.97
N HIS A 54 51.43 40.68 -37.11
CA HIS A 54 51.60 40.06 -38.43
C HIS A 54 53.07 39.69 -38.74
N GLN A 55 54.02 40.56 -38.38
CA GLN A 55 55.45 40.27 -38.54
C GLN A 55 55.92 39.10 -37.64
N LEU A 56 55.40 39.00 -36.42
CA LEU A 56 55.73 37.90 -35.50
C LEU A 56 55.37 36.53 -36.08
N VAL A 57 54.23 36.38 -36.77
CA VAL A 57 53.85 35.09 -37.39
C VAL A 57 54.90 34.61 -38.41
N GLY A 58 55.44 35.53 -39.22
CA GLY A 58 56.52 35.21 -40.16
C GLY A 58 57.86 34.91 -39.49
N GLY A 59 58.07 35.39 -38.26
CA GLY A 59 59.28 35.19 -37.46
C GLY A 59 59.28 33.97 -36.54
N LEU A 60 58.24 33.13 -36.55
CA LEU A 60 58.13 31.95 -35.68
C LEU A 60 59.24 30.92 -35.94
N LYS A 61 60.03 30.63 -34.90
CA LYS A 61 61.12 29.63 -34.95
C LYS A 61 60.79 28.49 -33.99
N LYS A 62 61.15 27.26 -34.40
CA LYS A 62 60.99 26.07 -33.55
C LYS A 62 61.78 26.24 -32.25
N THR A 63 61.12 26.03 -31.12
CA THR A 63 61.70 26.20 -29.78
C THR A 63 61.56 24.91 -28.96
N PRO A 64 62.47 24.59 -28.02
CA PRO A 64 62.26 23.49 -27.09
C PRO A 64 61.02 23.73 -26.22
N CYS A 65 60.16 22.72 -26.11
CA CYS A 65 59.19 22.61 -25.04
C CYS A 65 59.69 21.63 -23.98
N GLY A 66 59.28 21.83 -22.73
CA GLY A 66 59.44 20.81 -21.70
C GLY A 66 58.41 19.68 -21.85
N GLY A 67 58.60 18.60 -21.09
CA GLY A 67 57.60 17.53 -20.96
C GLY A 67 57.27 16.76 -22.24
N ASN A 68 58.26 16.47 -23.10
CA ASN A 68 58.14 15.71 -24.36
C ASN A 68 57.19 16.28 -25.43
N LEU A 69 56.65 17.49 -25.24
CA LEU A 69 55.77 18.14 -26.21
C LEU A 69 56.54 18.49 -27.51
N LYS A 70 56.04 18.00 -28.65
CA LYS A 70 56.54 18.31 -29.99
C LYS A 70 55.66 19.39 -30.63
N GLY A 71 56.22 20.19 -31.54
CA GLY A 71 55.47 21.20 -32.29
C GLY A 71 55.35 22.56 -31.58
N CYS A 72 56.40 22.98 -30.88
CA CYS A 72 56.46 24.30 -30.25
C CYS A 72 57.30 25.29 -31.05
N TYR A 73 56.76 26.49 -31.24
CA TYR A 73 57.41 27.59 -31.94
C TYR A 73 57.23 28.87 -31.13
N ALA A 74 58.24 29.74 -31.16
CA ALA A 74 58.20 31.03 -30.49
C ALA A 74 58.87 32.11 -31.34
N THR A 75 58.47 33.35 -31.10
CA THR A 75 59.18 34.55 -31.55
C THR A 75 58.90 35.70 -30.58
N SER A 76 59.68 36.76 -30.67
CA SER A 76 59.54 37.94 -29.81
C SER A 76 60.01 39.21 -30.52
N SER A 77 59.31 40.31 -30.31
CA SER A 77 59.69 41.65 -30.78
C SER A 77 59.33 42.66 -29.69
N GLY A 78 60.34 43.30 -29.09
CA GLY A 78 60.16 44.19 -27.94
C GLY A 78 59.37 43.51 -26.81
N PRO A 79 58.24 44.08 -26.35
CA PRO A 79 57.41 43.50 -25.29
C PRO A 79 56.50 42.36 -25.79
N LEU A 80 56.40 42.11 -27.10
CA LEU A 80 55.54 41.06 -27.65
C LEU A 80 56.28 39.73 -27.72
N GLN A 81 55.61 38.66 -27.30
CA GLN A 81 56.05 37.28 -27.46
C GLN A 81 54.90 36.50 -28.08
N LEU A 82 55.13 35.83 -29.21
CA LEU A 82 54.14 34.95 -29.85
C LEU A 82 54.62 33.52 -29.73
N TYR A 83 53.84 32.70 -29.02
CA TYR A 83 54.03 31.25 -28.94
C TYR A 83 53.00 30.54 -29.81
N PHE A 84 53.41 29.48 -30.49
CA PHE A 84 52.55 28.60 -31.26
C PHE A 84 52.78 27.16 -30.85
N PHE A 85 51.72 26.50 -30.39
CA PHE A 85 51.72 25.11 -29.97
C PHE A 85 50.83 24.31 -30.93
N THR A 86 51.32 23.17 -31.40
CA THR A 86 50.57 22.35 -32.37
C THR A 86 50.89 20.86 -32.25
N SER A 87 49.87 20.01 -32.39
CA SER A 87 50.00 18.57 -32.61
C SER A 87 49.75 18.17 -34.08
N GLY A 88 49.98 19.11 -35.01
CA GLY A 88 49.58 19.04 -36.41
C GLY A 88 48.34 19.90 -36.69
N MET A 89 47.58 19.54 -37.73
CA MET A 89 46.38 20.29 -38.13
C MET A 89 45.16 20.05 -37.22
N ALA A 90 45.23 19.08 -36.30
CA ALA A 90 44.13 18.73 -35.39
C ALA A 90 43.97 19.71 -34.21
N GLN A 91 45.08 20.23 -33.68
CA GLN A 91 45.09 21.19 -32.57
C GLN A 91 46.18 22.23 -32.81
N GLN A 92 45.79 23.50 -32.80
CA GLN A 92 46.66 24.65 -33.01
C GLN A 92 46.26 25.78 -32.05
N THR A 93 47.24 26.31 -31.32
CA THR A 93 47.03 27.36 -30.31
C THR A 93 48.11 28.43 -30.42
N PHE A 94 47.71 29.69 -30.60
CA PHE A 94 48.57 30.85 -30.39
C PHE A 94 48.41 31.39 -28.98
N LEU A 95 49.52 31.71 -28.31
CA LEU A 95 49.53 32.61 -27.15
C LEU A 95 50.32 33.86 -27.52
N LEU A 96 49.62 34.98 -27.68
CA LEU A 96 50.23 36.31 -27.81
C LEU A 96 50.35 36.93 -26.41
N VAL A 97 51.58 37.03 -25.93
CA VAL A 97 51.90 37.61 -24.62
C VAL A 97 52.47 39.01 -24.84
N ILE A 98 51.92 39.99 -24.13
CA ILE A 98 52.28 41.40 -24.26
C ILE A 98 52.87 41.84 -22.92
N ASP A 99 54.18 41.63 -22.72
CA ASP A 99 54.86 41.84 -21.43
C ASP A 99 55.13 43.32 -21.12
N LYS A 100 54.05 44.09 -20.98
CA LYS A 100 54.02 45.49 -20.55
C LYS A 100 52.69 45.80 -19.85
N LYS A 101 52.61 46.99 -19.24
CA LYS A 101 51.34 47.57 -18.82
C LYS A 101 50.63 48.20 -20.03
N MET A 102 49.33 48.01 -20.15
CA MET A 102 48.50 48.64 -21.20
C MET A 102 47.05 48.87 -20.72
N ALA A 103 46.25 49.62 -21.47
CA ALA A 103 44.81 49.69 -21.25
C ALA A 103 44.12 48.40 -21.73
N LEU A 104 42.95 48.07 -21.17
CA LEU A 104 42.08 47.01 -21.67
C LEU A 104 41.73 47.28 -23.16
N PRO A 105 42.18 46.44 -24.12
CA PRO A 105 41.83 46.61 -25.53
C PRO A 105 40.32 46.43 -25.77
N SER A 106 39.80 46.98 -26.87
CA SER A 106 38.39 46.93 -27.26
C SER A 106 38.00 45.55 -27.83
N LEU A 107 38.10 44.52 -26.99
CA LEU A 107 37.80 43.12 -27.31
C LEU A 107 36.39 42.70 -26.85
N LEU A 108 35.74 43.48 -25.97
CA LEU A 108 34.45 43.14 -25.40
C LEU A 108 33.33 43.97 -26.07
N LYS A 109 32.09 43.49 -25.95
CA LYS A 109 30.89 44.25 -26.38
C LYS A 109 30.83 45.59 -25.64
N ASP A 110 30.43 46.65 -26.33
CA ASP A 110 30.31 48.02 -25.81
C ASP A 110 29.69 48.14 -24.41
N SER A 111 28.68 47.34 -24.09
CA SER A 111 28.02 47.34 -22.77
C SER A 111 28.97 46.96 -21.64
N VAL A 112 29.82 45.95 -21.85
CA VAL A 112 30.80 45.45 -20.87
C VAL A 112 32.09 46.28 -20.93
N GLN A 113 32.53 46.66 -22.13
CA GLN A 113 33.72 47.49 -22.34
C GLN A 113 33.60 48.86 -21.64
N LYS A 114 32.41 49.49 -21.65
CA LYS A 114 32.14 50.74 -20.94
C LYS A 114 32.20 50.57 -19.42
N VAL A 115 31.62 49.49 -18.89
CA VAL A 115 31.64 49.19 -17.45
C VAL A 115 33.08 48.97 -16.93
N LEU A 116 33.93 48.35 -17.76
CA LEU A 116 35.36 48.15 -17.50
C LEU A 116 36.25 49.32 -17.97
N GLY A 117 35.68 50.47 -18.33
CA GLY A 117 36.41 51.62 -18.86
C GLY A 117 37.54 52.08 -17.93
N GLY A 118 38.73 52.34 -18.48
CA GLY A 118 39.91 52.73 -17.70
C GLY A 118 40.61 51.59 -16.96
N THR A 119 40.16 50.34 -17.11
CA THR A 119 40.89 49.16 -16.62
C THR A 119 42.28 49.07 -17.29
N SER A 120 43.31 48.84 -16.49
CA SER A 120 44.68 48.61 -16.98
C SER A 120 45.11 47.17 -16.74
N LEU A 121 45.79 46.59 -17.71
CA LEU A 121 46.28 45.23 -17.74
C LEU A 121 47.80 45.21 -17.63
N GLN A 122 48.35 44.21 -16.95
CA GLN A 122 49.78 43.93 -16.83
C GLN A 122 50.07 42.54 -17.42
N SER A 123 51.05 42.51 -18.32
CA SER A 123 51.54 41.32 -19.03
C SER A 123 50.45 40.44 -19.69
N PRO A 124 49.39 41.00 -20.33
CA PRO A 124 48.26 40.21 -20.82
C PRO A 124 48.67 39.11 -21.82
N ILE A 125 48.01 37.96 -21.70
CA ILE A 125 48.10 36.80 -22.57
C ILE A 125 46.78 36.71 -23.34
N ILE A 126 46.85 36.74 -24.67
CA ILE A 126 45.72 36.48 -25.56
C ILE A 126 45.94 35.11 -26.19
N SER A 127 45.07 34.17 -25.84
CA SER A 127 45.01 32.84 -26.46
C SER A 127 44.07 32.86 -27.65
N ILE A 128 44.47 32.20 -28.74
CA ILE A 128 43.59 31.80 -29.84
C ILE A 128 43.80 30.32 -30.09
N SER A 129 42.80 29.49 -29.83
CA SER A 129 42.90 28.03 -29.89
C SER A 129 41.81 27.42 -30.76
N THR A 130 42.14 26.38 -31.54
CA THR A 130 41.15 25.65 -32.37
C THR A 130 40.33 24.64 -31.58
N THR A 131 40.84 24.20 -30.43
CA THR A 131 40.17 23.32 -29.46
C THR A 131 40.54 23.77 -28.05
N ASP A 132 39.93 23.19 -27.02
CA ASP A 132 40.40 23.38 -25.64
C ASP A 132 41.87 22.93 -25.52
N TYR A 133 42.65 23.65 -24.72
CA TYR A 133 44.10 23.48 -24.59
C TYR A 133 44.58 23.77 -23.17
N VAL A 134 45.31 22.82 -22.59
CA VAL A 134 45.96 22.95 -21.28
C VAL A 134 47.48 22.94 -21.46
N LEU A 135 48.12 24.04 -21.04
CA LEU A 135 49.56 24.21 -21.05
C LEU A 135 50.11 24.17 -19.63
N ASP A 136 50.66 23.02 -19.24
CA ASP A 136 51.34 22.88 -17.95
C ASP A 136 52.59 23.75 -17.88
N SER A 137 52.88 24.30 -16.70
CA SER A 137 54.08 25.08 -16.40
C SER A 137 55.37 24.38 -16.80
N VAL A 138 55.45 23.05 -16.62
CA VAL A 138 56.59 22.22 -17.03
C VAL A 138 56.76 22.08 -18.56
N LYS A 139 55.73 22.41 -19.35
CA LYS A 139 55.77 22.43 -20.83
C LYS A 139 56.05 23.83 -21.38
N MET A 140 55.80 24.88 -20.62
CA MET A 140 56.03 26.28 -21.02
C MET A 140 57.52 26.60 -21.25
N PRO A 141 57.87 27.44 -22.24
CA PRO A 141 59.20 28.03 -22.35
C PRO A 141 59.56 28.91 -21.15
N PRO A 142 60.86 29.07 -20.78
CA PRO A 142 61.26 29.77 -19.55
C PRO A 142 60.79 31.23 -19.41
N ALA A 143 60.66 31.96 -20.53
CA ALA A 143 60.12 33.32 -20.54
C ALA A 143 58.62 33.36 -20.17
N LEU A 144 57.84 32.40 -20.66
CA LEU A 144 56.42 32.25 -20.30
C LEU A 144 56.26 31.77 -18.85
N GLN A 145 57.09 30.83 -18.37
CA GLN A 145 57.12 30.42 -16.96
C GLN A 145 57.34 31.61 -16.02
N ARG A 146 58.27 32.51 -16.38
CA ARG A 146 58.50 33.76 -15.65
C ARG A 146 57.24 34.62 -15.59
N ILE A 147 56.58 34.86 -16.72
CA ILE A 147 55.38 35.71 -16.77
C ILE A 147 54.23 35.10 -15.96
N VAL A 148 54.03 33.79 -16.02
CA VAL A 148 53.01 33.08 -15.23
C VAL A 148 53.29 33.19 -13.73
N ARG A 149 54.55 33.04 -13.30
CA ARG A 149 54.96 33.24 -11.91
C ARG A 149 54.75 34.69 -11.45
N ASP A 150 55.25 35.66 -12.21
CA ASP A 150 55.31 37.06 -11.80
C ASP A 150 53.93 37.75 -11.88
N SER A 151 53.08 37.37 -12.84
CA SER A 151 51.78 38.03 -13.13
C SER A 151 50.53 37.17 -12.91
N TYR A 152 50.61 35.83 -12.88
CA TYR A 152 49.42 34.94 -12.86
C TYR A 152 49.41 33.99 -11.64
N PHE A 153 49.75 34.52 -10.46
CA PHE A 153 49.75 33.80 -9.19
C PHE A 153 50.56 32.48 -9.17
N ASN A 154 51.50 32.29 -10.11
CA ASN A 154 52.30 31.07 -10.24
C ASN A 154 51.45 29.78 -10.37
N VAL A 155 50.37 29.84 -11.16
CA VAL A 155 49.54 28.65 -11.46
C VAL A 155 50.35 27.54 -12.13
N SER A 156 50.03 26.28 -11.82
CA SER A 156 50.70 25.09 -12.35
C SER A 156 50.42 24.82 -13.82
N SER A 157 49.32 25.36 -14.36
CA SER A 157 48.86 25.24 -15.75
C SER A 157 48.17 26.54 -16.19
N LEU A 158 48.21 26.81 -17.49
CA LEU A 158 47.28 27.74 -18.16
C LEU A 158 46.26 26.91 -18.94
N GLU A 159 44.99 27.20 -18.74
CA GLU A 159 43.86 26.50 -19.37
C GLU A 159 43.11 27.48 -20.25
N PHE A 160 42.89 27.10 -21.50
CA PHE A 160 42.19 27.90 -22.49
C PHE A 160 41.13 27.05 -23.21
N GLU A 161 39.92 27.59 -23.37
CA GLU A 161 38.89 26.97 -24.20
C GLU A 161 39.13 27.28 -25.69
N ALA A 162 38.47 26.54 -26.57
CA ALA A 162 38.41 26.85 -27.99
C ALA A 162 37.88 28.28 -28.25
N GLY A 163 38.49 28.98 -29.21
CA GLY A 163 38.15 30.38 -29.53
C GLY A 163 39.23 31.37 -29.07
N VAL A 164 38.80 32.56 -28.62
CA VAL A 164 39.69 33.68 -28.26
C VAL A 164 39.49 34.02 -26.79
N GLN A 165 40.57 34.01 -26.02
CA GLN A 165 40.53 34.33 -24.60
C GLN A 165 41.63 35.32 -24.22
N LEU A 166 41.31 36.26 -23.33
CA LEU A 166 42.25 37.19 -22.71
C LEU A 166 42.40 36.81 -21.24
N ALA A 167 43.64 36.57 -20.78
CA ALA A 167 43.96 36.48 -19.37
C ALA A 167 44.98 37.58 -19.01
N ALA A 168 44.81 38.28 -17.90
CA ALA A 168 45.69 39.39 -17.51
C ALA A 168 45.65 39.66 -16.01
N ARG A 169 46.75 40.18 -15.44
CA ARG A 169 46.64 40.86 -14.14
C ARG A 169 46.07 42.25 -14.37
N ALA A 170 44.89 42.52 -13.83
CA ALA A 170 44.14 43.75 -14.05
C ALA A 170 44.13 44.64 -12.80
N SER A 171 44.12 45.95 -13.02
CA SER A 171 43.64 46.93 -12.05
C SER A 171 42.41 47.60 -12.66
N LEU A 172 41.24 47.36 -12.08
CA LEU A 172 39.95 47.74 -12.65
C LEU A 172 39.76 49.26 -12.63
N GLY A 173 39.06 49.76 -13.64
CA GLY A 173 38.61 51.14 -13.73
C GLY A 173 37.08 51.26 -13.81
N GLY A 174 36.61 52.50 -13.91
CA GLY A 174 35.24 52.82 -14.29
C GLY A 174 34.19 52.31 -13.29
N ALA A 175 33.00 52.02 -13.81
CA ALA A 175 31.85 51.53 -13.06
C ALA A 175 32.17 50.22 -12.30
N MET A 176 32.92 49.31 -12.92
CA MET A 176 33.26 48.03 -12.30
C MET A 176 34.14 48.19 -11.06
N LYS A 177 35.10 49.13 -11.08
CA LYS A 177 35.91 49.45 -9.91
C LYS A 177 35.02 49.84 -8.72
N LEU A 178 34.08 50.76 -8.95
CA LEU A 178 33.14 51.23 -7.91
C LEU A 178 32.27 50.08 -7.38
N THR A 179 31.80 49.20 -8.27
CA THR A 179 31.02 48.01 -7.91
C THR A 179 31.81 47.09 -6.98
N MET A 180 33.05 46.76 -7.34
CA MET A 180 33.93 45.87 -6.58
C MET A 180 34.33 46.49 -5.22
N GLU A 181 34.70 47.77 -5.20
CA GLU A 181 35.05 48.48 -3.96
C GLU A 181 33.84 48.64 -3.03
N SER A 182 32.61 48.79 -3.56
CA SER A 182 31.38 48.79 -2.75
C SER A 182 31.10 47.46 -2.04
N LEU A 183 31.67 46.36 -2.56
CA LEU A 183 31.67 45.02 -1.94
C LEU A 183 32.92 44.76 -1.08
N GLY A 184 33.71 45.80 -0.76
CA GLY A 184 34.95 45.66 0.02
C GLY A 184 36.08 44.91 -0.72
N VAL A 185 35.93 44.67 -2.03
CA VAL A 185 36.94 43.99 -2.84
C VAL A 185 37.95 45.00 -3.34
N LYS A 186 39.23 44.70 -3.13
CA LYS A 186 40.32 45.47 -3.74
C LYS A 186 40.29 45.30 -5.26
N ALA A 187 40.08 46.41 -5.96
CA ALA A 187 39.98 46.45 -7.43
C ALA A 187 41.35 46.47 -8.14
N ASP A 188 42.45 46.58 -7.38
CA ASP A 188 43.82 46.51 -7.88
C ASP A 188 44.37 45.08 -7.87
N GLN A 189 45.19 44.77 -8.87
CA GLN A 189 45.98 43.53 -8.97
C GLN A 189 45.20 42.19 -8.99
N LEU A 190 43.96 42.20 -9.48
CA LEU A 190 43.15 41.00 -9.71
C LEU A 190 43.64 40.20 -10.93
N THR A 191 43.33 38.90 -11.03
CA THR A 191 43.47 38.19 -12.31
C THR A 191 42.14 38.27 -13.06
N LEU A 192 42.15 38.93 -14.21
CA LEU A 192 41.04 39.02 -15.16
C LEU A 192 41.17 37.89 -16.18
N ARG A 193 40.10 37.14 -16.40
CA ARG A 193 39.93 36.22 -17.54
C ARG A 193 38.70 36.68 -18.33
N ALA A 194 38.78 36.72 -19.65
CA ALA A 194 37.68 37.14 -20.51
C ALA A 194 37.61 36.26 -21.76
N ALA A 195 36.44 35.68 -22.02
CA ALA A 195 36.12 35.14 -23.34
C ALA A 195 35.79 36.30 -24.30
N VAL A 196 36.49 36.34 -25.43
CA VAL A 196 36.40 37.42 -26.42
C VAL A 196 35.56 36.97 -27.60
N VAL A 197 34.47 37.69 -27.86
CA VAL A 197 33.59 37.43 -28.99
C VAL A 197 34.21 37.99 -30.26
N MET A 198 35.04 37.18 -30.92
CA MET A 198 35.35 37.39 -32.35
C MET A 198 34.47 36.44 -33.18
N PRO A 199 33.94 36.89 -34.34
CA PRO A 199 33.21 36.01 -35.24
C PRO A 199 34.17 34.90 -35.73
N ILE A 200 33.91 33.67 -35.29
CA ILE A 200 34.71 32.50 -35.68
C ILE A 200 34.48 32.28 -37.20
N PRO A 201 35.55 32.22 -38.01
CA PRO A 201 35.44 31.88 -39.42
C PRO A 201 34.68 30.56 -39.65
N THR A 202 33.77 30.52 -40.63
CA THR A 202 32.85 29.39 -40.86
C THR A 202 33.55 28.07 -41.23
N ASP A 203 34.80 28.13 -41.68
CA ASP A 203 35.68 27.00 -41.95
C ASP A 203 36.22 26.32 -40.67
N LEU A 204 36.37 27.06 -39.57
CA LEU A 204 36.69 26.48 -38.25
C LEU A 204 35.52 25.67 -37.66
N ALA A 205 34.28 26.07 -37.95
CA ALA A 205 33.08 25.36 -37.50
C ALA A 205 32.85 24.02 -38.25
N GLY A 206 33.54 23.78 -39.36
CA GLY A 206 33.42 22.56 -40.19
C GLY A 206 34.65 21.64 -40.17
N GLY A 207 35.68 21.93 -39.38
CA GLY A 207 36.94 21.19 -39.38
C GLY A 207 36.82 19.79 -38.75
N ALA A 208 37.33 18.76 -39.45
CA ALA A 208 37.18 17.34 -39.06
C ALA A 208 37.75 16.96 -37.67
N GLY A 209 38.58 17.79 -37.04
CA GLY A 209 39.02 17.63 -35.65
C GLY A 209 37.88 17.74 -34.63
N ALA A 210 36.84 18.54 -34.92
CA ALA A 210 35.66 18.65 -34.07
C ALA A 210 34.84 17.34 -34.02
N GLY A 211 34.94 16.48 -35.05
CA GLY A 211 34.17 15.24 -35.15
C GLY A 211 34.67 14.08 -34.28
N ALA A 212 35.97 14.02 -33.99
CA ALA A 212 36.54 12.94 -33.16
C ALA A 212 36.14 13.08 -31.69
N GLY A 213 36.25 14.29 -31.13
CA GLY A 213 35.70 14.61 -29.80
C GLY A 213 34.18 14.48 -29.73
N LEU A 214 33.48 14.72 -30.85
CA LEU A 214 32.04 14.50 -30.95
C LEU A 214 31.67 13.02 -30.76
N ALA A 215 32.41 12.09 -31.36
CA ALA A 215 32.13 10.65 -31.27
C ALA A 215 32.29 10.11 -29.84
N GLU A 216 33.31 10.58 -29.11
CA GLU A 216 33.52 10.17 -27.72
C GLU A 216 32.52 10.85 -26.77
N ALA A 217 32.16 12.12 -27.00
CA ALA A 217 31.05 12.79 -26.30
C ALA A 217 29.68 12.14 -26.58
N MET A 218 29.47 11.57 -27.78
CA MET A 218 28.25 10.84 -28.15
C MET A 218 28.10 9.51 -27.42
N SER A 219 29.15 8.95 -26.81
CA SER A 219 29.06 7.74 -25.98
C SER A 219 28.43 7.97 -24.60
N HIS A 220 28.37 9.22 -24.14
CA HIS A 220 27.95 9.60 -22.78
C HIS A 220 26.61 10.39 -22.72
N GLY A 221 25.74 10.22 -23.73
CA GLY A 221 24.30 10.51 -23.64
C GLY A 221 23.83 11.98 -23.59
N ASP A 222 24.68 12.93 -23.22
CA ASP A 222 24.33 14.35 -23.08
C ASP A 222 24.44 15.10 -24.44
N THR A 223 23.48 14.82 -25.33
CA THR A 223 23.45 15.33 -26.70
C THR A 223 23.47 16.86 -26.82
N MET A 224 24.25 17.36 -27.79
CA MET A 224 24.22 18.59 -28.62
C MET A 224 23.39 19.84 -28.23
N LYS A 225 22.29 19.76 -27.48
CA LYS A 225 21.54 20.91 -26.98
C LYS A 225 22.33 21.75 -25.97
N LYS A 226 23.14 21.17 -25.07
CA LYS A 226 23.90 21.96 -24.09
C LYS A 226 25.06 22.72 -24.72
N ALA A 227 25.85 22.08 -25.60
CA ALA A 227 26.90 22.76 -26.36
C ALA A 227 26.31 23.78 -27.34
N GLY A 228 25.27 23.41 -28.09
CA GLY A 228 24.58 24.33 -29.00
C GLY A 228 23.93 25.53 -28.29
N ALA A 229 23.35 25.35 -27.10
CA ALA A 229 22.75 26.45 -26.34
C ALA A 229 23.77 27.36 -25.64
N LYS A 230 24.91 26.83 -25.14
CA LYS A 230 26.04 27.67 -24.69
C LYS A 230 26.72 28.39 -25.89
N ALA A 231 26.66 27.84 -27.10
CA ALA A 231 27.25 28.44 -28.31
C ALA A 231 26.31 29.38 -29.10
N ALA A 232 24.99 29.33 -28.90
CA ALA A 232 24.00 30.11 -29.68
C ALA A 232 24.12 31.63 -29.49
N ALA A 233 24.78 32.07 -28.43
CA ALA A 233 25.49 33.34 -28.39
C ALA A 233 26.69 33.17 -27.45
N PRO A 234 27.94 33.31 -27.91
CA PRO A 234 29.04 33.52 -26.98
C PRO A 234 28.80 34.84 -26.27
N GLU A 235 28.31 34.78 -25.03
CA GLU A 235 28.31 35.94 -24.16
C GLU A 235 29.76 36.25 -23.82
N ALA A 236 30.21 37.51 -24.00
CA ALA A 236 31.49 37.93 -23.45
C ALA A 236 31.38 37.82 -21.93
N TYR A 237 32.02 36.79 -21.38
CA TYR A 237 32.02 36.45 -19.96
C TYR A 237 33.38 36.84 -19.42
N VAL A 238 33.39 37.79 -18.48
CA VAL A 238 34.61 38.26 -17.82
C VAL A 238 34.56 37.83 -16.37
N GLU A 239 35.56 37.06 -15.94
CA GLU A 239 35.80 36.67 -14.57
C GLU A 239 36.93 37.50 -13.94
N PHE A 240 36.79 37.81 -12.67
CA PHE A 240 37.79 38.48 -11.84
C PHE A 240 38.08 37.58 -10.65
N GLN A 241 39.26 36.99 -10.67
CA GLN A 241 39.76 36.09 -9.67
C GLN A 241 40.69 36.85 -8.71
N LEU A 242 40.44 36.65 -7.42
CA LEU A 242 41.32 37.15 -6.36
C LEU A 242 42.56 36.25 -6.23
N ALA A 243 43.56 36.67 -5.45
CA ALA A 243 44.69 35.80 -5.12
C ALA A 243 44.22 34.55 -4.33
N PRO A 244 44.89 33.38 -4.47
CA PRO A 244 44.57 32.20 -3.67
C PRO A 244 44.52 32.50 -2.16
N ASN A 245 43.56 31.91 -1.44
CA ASN A 245 43.28 32.17 -0.03
C ASN A 245 42.82 33.62 0.30
N SER A 246 42.44 34.44 -0.69
CA SER A 246 41.82 35.75 -0.42
C SER A 246 40.54 35.61 0.38
N VAL A 247 40.36 36.51 1.35
CA VAL A 247 39.22 36.57 2.25
C VAL A 247 38.49 37.90 1.99
N VAL A 248 37.23 37.84 1.54
CA VAL A 248 36.41 39.04 1.30
C VAL A 248 35.31 39.11 2.36
N PRO A 249 35.40 40.02 3.34
CA PRO A 249 34.29 40.32 4.25
C PRO A 249 33.24 41.17 3.53
N LEU A 250 32.01 40.68 3.49
CA LEU A 250 30.84 41.41 3.02
C LEU A 250 29.99 41.86 4.21
N THR A 251 29.41 43.05 4.10
CA THR A 251 28.57 43.66 5.15
C THR A 251 27.10 43.28 5.02
N THR A 252 26.59 43.21 3.79
CA THR A 252 25.17 43.03 3.48
C THR A 252 25.02 42.03 2.32
N PRO A 253 24.67 40.75 2.57
CA PRO A 253 24.55 40.13 3.89
C PRO A 253 25.92 39.97 4.59
N PRO A 254 25.96 39.87 5.93
CA PRO A 254 27.19 39.73 6.69
C PRO A 254 27.76 38.32 6.52
N MET A 255 28.73 38.19 5.63
CA MET A 255 29.41 36.93 5.31
C MET A 255 30.87 37.13 4.94
N ILE A 256 31.63 36.04 4.96
CA ILE A 256 33.00 35.98 4.47
C ILE A 256 33.01 35.10 3.23
N LEU A 257 33.52 35.60 2.11
CA LEU A 257 33.83 34.78 0.94
C LEU A 257 35.29 34.35 0.95
N THR A 258 35.56 33.10 0.56
CA THR A 258 36.91 32.63 0.18
C THR A 258 36.85 31.99 -1.20
N ASP A 259 37.98 31.97 -1.90
CA ASP A 259 38.08 31.38 -3.24
C ASP A 259 37.03 31.98 -4.19
N ALA A 260 36.80 33.29 -4.08
CA ALA A 260 35.73 33.98 -4.78
C ALA A 260 36.15 34.39 -6.20
N THR A 261 35.27 34.12 -7.15
CA THR A 261 35.35 34.57 -8.55
C THR A 261 34.17 35.49 -8.81
N PHE A 262 34.45 36.76 -9.09
CA PHE A 262 33.45 37.73 -9.54
C PHE A 262 33.29 37.60 -11.05
N PHE A 263 32.11 37.91 -11.60
CA PHE A 263 31.88 37.84 -13.04
C PHE A 263 30.94 38.92 -13.57
N ILE A 264 31.03 39.21 -14.87
CA ILE A 264 30.04 39.99 -15.63
C ILE A 264 29.88 39.40 -17.04
N ASN A 265 28.64 39.33 -17.55
CA ASN A 265 28.34 38.86 -18.91
C ASN A 265 27.87 39.99 -19.85
N ASN A 266 27.58 39.64 -21.11
CA ASN A 266 27.06 40.56 -22.13
C ASN A 266 25.73 41.26 -21.80
N ALA A 267 24.91 40.66 -20.93
CA ALA A 267 23.65 41.23 -20.43
C ALA A 267 23.87 42.23 -19.26
N ARG A 268 25.11 42.38 -18.79
CA ARG A 268 25.50 43.04 -17.53
C ARG A 268 24.93 42.33 -16.29
N THR A 269 24.66 41.04 -16.37
CA THR A 269 24.49 40.21 -15.18
C THR A 269 25.84 40.16 -14.47
N PHE A 270 25.95 40.90 -13.38
CA PHE A 270 27.10 40.92 -12.48
C PHE A 270 26.85 39.94 -11.33
N GLY A 271 27.90 39.30 -10.85
CA GLY A 271 27.78 38.36 -9.75
C GLY A 271 29.10 37.91 -9.16
N TYR A 272 29.01 36.99 -8.21
CA TYR A 272 30.15 36.29 -7.64
C TYR A 272 29.79 34.85 -7.28
N LYS A 273 30.76 33.96 -7.40
CA LYS A 273 30.66 32.54 -7.02
C LYS A 273 31.86 32.15 -6.17
N GLY A 274 31.65 31.32 -5.16
CA GLY A 274 32.74 30.83 -4.31
C GLY A 274 32.27 30.14 -3.04
N ASN A 275 33.18 30.01 -2.09
CA ASN A 275 32.87 29.57 -0.74
C ASN A 275 32.36 30.75 0.09
N ALA A 276 31.27 30.57 0.84
CA ALA A 276 30.73 31.58 1.76
C ALA A 276 30.58 31.02 3.18
N THR A 277 30.87 31.86 4.18
CA THR A 277 30.57 31.59 5.59
C THR A 277 29.78 32.76 6.15
N PHE A 278 28.52 32.53 6.50
CA PHE A 278 27.62 33.56 7.03
C PHE A 278 27.82 33.78 8.53
N LYS A 279 27.74 35.03 8.98
CA LYS A 279 27.82 35.37 10.41
C LYS A 279 26.66 34.71 11.17
N GLY A 280 27.00 33.96 12.22
CA GLY A 280 26.02 33.21 13.03
C GLY A 280 25.76 31.77 12.56
N VAL A 281 26.15 31.38 11.34
CA VAL A 281 25.91 30.03 10.80
C VAL A 281 27.03 29.06 11.22
N ASN A 282 27.33 29.00 12.53
CA ASN A 282 28.28 28.08 13.18
C ASN A 282 29.64 27.89 12.46
N GLY A 283 30.13 28.90 11.75
CA GLY A 283 31.35 28.82 10.93
C GLY A 283 31.27 27.88 9.72
N LYS A 284 30.09 27.34 9.39
CA LYS A 284 29.90 26.38 8.30
C LYS A 284 30.04 27.09 6.95
N LYS A 285 30.91 26.53 6.12
CA LYS A 285 31.14 26.94 4.74
C LYS A 285 30.07 26.31 3.84
N VAL A 286 29.47 27.13 2.98
CA VAL A 286 28.54 26.74 1.90
C VAL A 286 29.13 27.17 0.56
N LEU A 287 28.73 26.54 -0.56
CA LEU A 287 28.98 27.16 -1.86
C LEU A 287 27.86 28.15 -2.14
N LEU A 288 28.22 29.32 -2.67
CA LEU A 288 27.29 30.39 -2.97
C LEU A 288 27.56 30.96 -4.36
N GLN A 289 26.50 31.21 -5.11
CA GLN A 289 26.48 32.08 -6.28
C GLN A 289 25.49 33.22 -6.03
N PHE A 290 25.92 34.45 -6.23
CA PHE A 290 25.08 35.64 -6.30
C PHE A 290 25.10 36.19 -7.73
N GLN A 291 23.97 36.70 -8.19
CA GLN A 291 23.86 37.46 -9.43
C GLN A 291 22.78 38.55 -9.34
N THR A 292 22.95 39.61 -10.13
CA THR A 292 22.09 40.80 -10.21
C THR A 292 22.37 41.51 -11.55
N LEU A 293 21.50 42.41 -11.99
CA LEU A 293 21.83 43.29 -13.13
C LEU A 293 22.70 44.47 -12.67
N LEU A 294 23.64 44.88 -13.51
CA LEU A 294 24.47 46.07 -13.31
C LEU A 294 24.05 47.16 -14.30
N ASP A 295 23.81 48.37 -13.78
CA ASP A 295 23.51 49.54 -14.60
C ASP A 295 24.80 50.10 -15.30
N PRO A 296 24.68 51.08 -16.21
CA PRO A 296 25.85 51.70 -16.84
C PRO A 296 26.79 52.45 -15.88
N ALA A 297 26.34 52.82 -14.68
CA ALA A 297 27.10 53.59 -13.69
C ALA A 297 27.84 52.69 -12.68
N GLY A 298 27.51 51.40 -12.60
CA GLY A 298 28.07 50.45 -11.65
C GLY A 298 27.21 50.22 -10.40
N ALA A 299 25.95 50.64 -10.41
CA ALA A 299 24.99 50.28 -9.38
C ALA A 299 24.41 48.88 -9.66
N MET A 300 24.39 48.04 -8.61
CA MET A 300 23.70 46.74 -8.64
C MET A 300 22.19 46.95 -8.46
N ASP A 301 21.41 46.44 -9.41
CA ASP A 301 19.96 46.43 -9.38
C ASP A 301 19.44 45.23 -8.57
N LEU A 302 19.18 45.49 -7.29
CA LEU A 302 18.64 44.49 -6.36
C LEU A 302 17.13 44.24 -6.53
N LEU A 303 16.48 44.68 -7.61
CA LEU A 303 15.12 44.23 -7.94
C LEU A 303 15.12 42.79 -8.45
N ASP A 304 16.13 42.41 -9.23
CA ASP A 304 16.25 41.11 -9.93
C ASP A 304 17.51 40.34 -9.51
N PHE A 305 17.79 40.28 -8.20
CA PHE A 305 18.89 39.46 -7.68
C PHE A 305 18.50 37.97 -7.55
N GLN A 306 19.51 37.10 -7.59
CA GLN A 306 19.38 35.71 -7.19
C GLN A 306 20.61 35.25 -6.40
N PHE A 307 20.38 34.63 -5.24
CA PHE A 307 21.36 33.77 -4.57
C PHE A 307 21.02 32.31 -4.81
N ARG A 308 22.04 31.49 -5.05
CA ARG A 308 21.98 30.02 -5.02
C ARG A 308 22.99 29.53 -4.00
N ILE A 309 22.58 28.64 -3.11
CA ILE A 309 23.38 28.16 -2.00
C ILE A 309 23.32 26.62 -1.96
N ALA A 310 24.48 25.98 -1.96
CA ALA A 310 24.64 24.55 -1.78
C ALA A 310 25.17 24.28 -0.37
N THR A 311 24.36 23.62 0.46
CA THR A 311 24.71 23.36 1.86
C THR A 311 25.47 22.04 2.04
N PRO A 312 26.37 21.94 3.05
CA PRO A 312 27.06 20.69 3.37
C PRO A 312 26.12 19.66 4.05
N PRO A 313 26.51 18.37 4.13
CA PRO A 313 25.69 17.32 4.76
C PRO A 313 25.34 17.57 6.24
N SER A 314 26.13 18.40 6.93
CA SER A 314 26.00 18.75 8.35
C SER A 314 25.12 19.98 8.59
N TYR A 315 24.45 20.51 7.57
CA TYR A 315 23.59 21.69 7.68
C TYR A 315 22.26 21.36 8.40
N THR A 316 21.88 22.21 9.34
CA THR A 316 20.69 22.05 10.19
C THR A 316 19.69 23.18 9.95
N MET A 317 18.47 23.05 10.47
CA MET A 317 17.49 24.15 10.43
C MET A 317 17.93 25.36 11.27
N GLU A 318 18.77 25.16 12.29
CA GLU A 318 19.37 26.26 13.05
C GLU A 318 20.34 27.07 12.16
N ASP A 319 21.13 26.37 11.34
CA ASP A 319 21.99 27.01 10.34
C ASP A 319 21.15 27.75 9.28
N SER A 320 20.04 27.16 8.82
CA SER A 320 19.06 27.83 7.95
C SER A 320 18.47 29.08 8.58
N ALA A 321 18.10 29.05 9.87
CA ALA A 321 17.55 30.20 10.59
C ALA A 321 18.59 31.33 10.69
N ASN A 322 19.82 30.99 11.06
CA ASN A 322 20.92 31.96 11.13
C ASN A 322 21.30 32.53 9.75
N LEU A 323 21.24 31.72 8.68
CA LEU A 323 21.36 32.20 7.29
C LEU A 323 20.25 33.19 6.95
N MET A 324 18.99 32.85 7.28
CA MET A 324 17.85 33.73 7.07
C MET A 324 18.01 35.06 7.82
N PHE A 325 18.53 35.06 9.06
CA PHE A 325 18.82 36.29 9.81
C PHE A 325 20.00 37.08 9.25
N ALA A 326 21.01 36.45 8.67
CA ALA A 326 22.06 37.16 7.94
C ALA A 326 21.49 37.83 6.68
N MET A 327 20.68 37.11 5.89
CA MET A 327 19.98 37.64 4.72
C MET A 327 18.95 38.73 5.05
N ALA A 328 18.43 38.77 6.27
CA ALA A 328 17.56 39.81 6.79
C ALA A 328 18.23 41.19 6.95
N THR A 329 19.57 41.24 6.92
CA THR A 329 20.33 42.47 7.22
C THR A 329 19.88 43.62 6.32
N PRO A 330 19.48 44.78 6.87
CA PRO A 330 18.94 45.87 6.08
C PRO A 330 19.89 46.38 5.00
N ASP A 331 19.38 46.50 3.78
CA ASP A 331 19.98 47.19 2.65
C ASP A 331 19.10 48.40 2.27
N PRO A 332 19.63 49.63 2.23
CA PRO A 332 18.86 50.82 1.86
C PRO A 332 18.09 50.71 0.54
N ARG A 333 18.57 49.90 -0.41
CA ARG A 333 17.93 49.68 -1.73
C ARG A 333 16.69 48.76 -1.64
N LEU A 334 16.57 47.97 -0.57
CA LEU A 334 15.50 46.99 -0.36
C LEU A 334 14.47 47.42 0.69
N VAL A 335 14.58 48.64 1.24
CA VAL A 335 13.66 49.18 2.27
C VAL A 335 12.19 49.03 1.88
N GLN A 336 11.81 49.41 0.66
CA GLN A 336 10.43 49.31 0.16
C GLN A 336 9.91 47.87 -0.01
N PHE A 337 10.80 46.87 0.02
CA PHE A 337 10.48 45.44 -0.10
C PHE A 337 10.60 44.68 1.22
N GLY A 338 10.77 45.37 2.35
CA GLY A 338 10.88 44.76 3.68
C GLY A 338 12.29 44.74 4.26
N GLY A 339 13.21 45.56 3.75
CA GLY A 339 14.48 45.89 4.39
C GLY A 339 15.69 45.10 3.91
N GLY A 340 15.62 43.78 3.85
CA GLY A 340 16.75 42.91 3.48
C GLY A 340 16.48 42.00 2.27
N PHE A 341 17.37 41.04 2.03
CA PHE A 341 17.23 40.06 0.94
C PHE A 341 16.12 39.02 1.18
N ILE A 342 15.57 38.96 2.40
CA ILE A 342 14.35 38.20 2.74
C ILE A 342 13.33 39.16 3.34
N ARG A 343 12.11 39.15 2.81
CA ARG A 343 11.04 40.07 3.20
C ARG A 343 10.49 39.80 4.60
N ASN A 344 10.40 40.85 5.42
CA ASN A 344 9.59 40.92 6.64
C ASN A 344 9.91 39.86 7.73
N ILE A 345 11.07 39.21 7.68
CA ILE A 345 11.48 38.18 8.63
C ILE A 345 11.54 38.66 10.08
N GLU A 346 11.84 39.94 10.34
CA GLU A 346 11.81 40.49 11.71
C GLU A 346 10.44 40.33 12.39
N SER A 347 9.33 40.27 11.63
CA SER A 347 7.98 40.05 12.18
C SER A 347 7.77 38.66 12.80
N TYR A 348 8.53 37.65 12.37
CA TYR A 348 8.48 36.27 12.88
C TYR A 348 9.85 35.74 13.34
N LYS A 349 10.89 36.57 13.41
CA LYS A 349 12.24 36.20 13.88
C LYS A 349 12.26 35.75 15.33
N LYS A 350 11.62 36.52 16.22
CA LYS A 350 11.47 36.14 17.64
C LYS A 350 10.69 34.84 17.75
N ALA A 351 9.58 34.73 16.99
CA ALA A 351 8.78 33.51 16.91
C ALA A 351 9.65 32.30 16.52
N LEU A 352 10.37 32.37 15.39
CA LEU A 352 11.25 31.31 14.88
C LEU A 352 12.31 30.87 15.89
N LEU A 353 12.88 31.80 16.65
CA LEU A 353 13.83 31.51 17.74
C LEU A 353 13.15 30.87 18.97
N THR A 354 11.85 31.06 19.18
CA THR A 354 11.11 30.55 20.35
C THR A 354 10.24 29.32 20.08
N VAL A 355 9.86 29.01 18.83
CA VAL A 355 8.91 27.91 18.56
C VAL A 355 9.46 26.58 19.05
N THR A 356 10.72 26.28 18.75
CA THR A 356 11.35 25.03 19.18
C THR A 356 12.85 25.24 19.44
N GLN A 357 13.35 24.80 20.60
CA GLN A 357 14.78 24.75 20.90
C GLN A 357 15.18 23.38 21.48
N PRO A 358 16.32 22.81 21.06
CA PRO A 358 17.20 23.26 19.99
C PRO A 358 16.64 22.97 18.59
N LEU A 359 16.91 23.86 17.62
CA LEU A 359 16.47 23.69 16.23
C LEU A 359 17.22 22.57 15.47
N SER A 360 18.34 22.06 16.03
CA SER A 360 19.15 20.98 15.47
C SER A 360 18.38 19.66 15.25
N VAL A 361 17.25 19.45 15.94
CA VAL A 361 16.38 18.28 15.75
C VAL A 361 15.67 18.28 14.40
N PHE A 362 15.67 19.42 13.69
CA PHE A 362 15.30 19.54 12.29
C PHE A 362 16.57 19.71 11.45
N GLN A 363 16.81 18.78 10.54
CA GLN A 363 17.93 18.82 9.60
C GLN A 363 17.37 18.90 8.19
N LEU A 364 17.84 19.86 7.42
CA LEU A 364 17.58 19.97 6.00
C LEU A 364 18.86 19.60 5.25
N ARG A 365 18.90 18.37 4.75
CA ARG A 365 20.10 17.84 4.08
C ARG A 365 20.02 18.13 2.59
N ASN A 366 21.09 18.72 2.03
CA ASN A 366 21.26 18.77 0.59
C ASN A 366 21.33 17.33 0.05
N PRO A 367 20.48 16.93 -0.92
CA PRO A 367 20.51 15.60 -1.51
C PRO A 367 21.73 15.39 -2.43
N GLN A 368 22.35 16.48 -2.90
CA GLN A 368 23.56 16.45 -3.73
C GLN A 368 24.61 17.40 -3.11
N PRO A 369 25.17 17.06 -1.94
CA PRO A 369 26.18 17.87 -1.30
C PRO A 369 27.47 17.86 -2.12
N VAL A 370 28.07 19.04 -2.24
CA VAL A 370 29.30 19.28 -3.02
C VAL A 370 30.48 19.54 -2.09
N PRO A 371 31.72 19.17 -2.49
CA PRO A 371 32.91 19.53 -1.74
C PRO A 371 33.15 21.06 -1.76
N GLU A 372 34.01 21.53 -0.86
CA GLU A 372 34.55 22.90 -0.88
C GLU A 372 35.10 23.23 -2.28
N TYR A 373 34.71 24.39 -2.83
CA TYR A 373 35.25 24.90 -4.10
C TYR A 373 36.70 25.32 -3.91
N ARG A 374 37.57 25.00 -4.87
CA ARG A 374 38.90 25.61 -4.97
C ARG A 374 39.15 26.03 -6.39
N PHE A 375 39.42 27.32 -6.59
CA PHE A 375 39.74 27.83 -7.92
C PHE A 375 40.99 27.12 -8.48
N GLY A 376 40.90 26.62 -9.72
CA GLY A 376 42.01 25.96 -10.42
C GLY A 376 42.31 24.54 -9.93
N ASP A 377 41.55 24.01 -8.97
CA ASP A 377 41.59 22.58 -8.60
C ASP A 377 40.50 21.85 -9.38
N THR A 378 40.88 21.10 -10.41
CA THR A 378 39.96 20.32 -11.25
C THR A 378 39.20 19.23 -10.49
N ASN A 379 39.65 18.86 -9.28
CA ASN A 379 38.96 17.93 -8.39
C ASN A 379 37.92 18.63 -7.49
N LYS A 380 37.93 19.96 -7.46
CA LYS A 380 37.04 20.81 -6.65
C LYS A 380 36.47 22.00 -7.46
N PRO A 381 35.86 21.75 -8.65
CA PRO A 381 35.28 22.79 -9.47
C PRO A 381 34.04 23.42 -8.81
N PHE A 382 33.66 24.62 -9.26
CA PHE A 382 32.37 25.20 -8.87
C PHE A 382 31.25 24.49 -9.64
N PRO A 383 30.15 24.07 -9.01
CA PRO A 383 29.07 23.38 -9.70
C PRO A 383 28.24 24.34 -10.58
N ASP A 384 28.17 24.05 -11.88
CA ASP A 384 27.32 24.77 -12.85
C ASP A 384 25.83 24.33 -12.79
N ASP A 385 25.54 23.11 -12.30
CA ASP A 385 24.20 22.51 -12.36
C ASP A 385 23.33 22.96 -11.17
N PRO A 386 22.13 23.55 -11.40
CA PRO A 386 21.22 24.00 -10.35
C PRO A 386 20.89 22.94 -9.29
N LYS A 387 20.93 21.63 -9.61
CA LYS A 387 20.57 20.54 -8.69
C LYS A 387 21.41 20.47 -7.41
N PHE A 388 22.61 21.04 -7.42
CA PHE A 388 23.50 21.07 -6.26
C PHE A 388 23.12 22.16 -5.24
N PHE A 389 22.35 23.18 -5.67
CA PHE A 389 21.96 24.33 -4.88
C PHE A 389 20.57 24.11 -4.27
N ASN A 390 20.56 23.62 -3.03
CA ASN A 390 19.35 23.25 -2.34
C ASN A 390 18.66 24.43 -1.63
N ILE A 391 19.28 25.62 -1.62
CA ILE A 391 18.65 26.88 -1.16
C ILE A 391 18.78 27.94 -2.26
N VAL A 392 17.69 28.67 -2.52
CA VAL A 392 17.63 29.79 -3.46
C VAL A 392 16.98 30.99 -2.78
N VAL A 393 17.49 32.20 -3.00
CA VAL A 393 16.86 33.45 -2.58
C VAL A 393 16.68 34.33 -3.82
N ASN A 394 15.44 34.74 -4.11
CA ASN A 394 15.12 35.54 -5.30
C ASN A 394 14.72 36.97 -4.90
N GLY A 395 14.99 37.92 -5.79
CA GLY A 395 14.65 39.34 -5.63
C GLY A 395 13.16 39.67 -5.75
N PRO A 396 12.79 40.94 -5.48
CA PRO A 396 11.41 41.45 -5.54
C PRO A 396 10.62 41.18 -6.83
N THR A 397 11.29 41.05 -7.98
CA THR A 397 10.65 40.80 -9.30
C THR A 397 10.15 39.38 -9.50
N ALA A 398 10.61 38.42 -8.70
CA ALA A 398 10.15 37.04 -8.80
C ALA A 398 8.65 36.92 -8.43
N PRO A 399 7.90 35.93 -8.96
CA PRO A 399 6.45 35.80 -8.72
C PRO A 399 6.01 35.81 -7.24
N ASP A 400 6.87 35.34 -6.34
CA ASP A 400 6.67 35.34 -4.88
C ASP A 400 7.74 36.18 -4.13
N GLY A 401 8.37 37.14 -4.83
CA GLY A 401 9.58 37.87 -4.40
C GLY A 401 9.41 38.96 -3.34
N PRO A 402 10.48 39.30 -2.58
CA PRO A 402 11.69 38.51 -2.37
C PRO A 402 11.47 37.44 -1.28
N TYR A 403 11.88 36.21 -1.59
CA TYR A 403 11.69 35.03 -0.75
C TYR A 403 12.88 34.09 -0.79
N LEU A 404 13.05 33.30 0.27
CA LEU A 404 13.93 32.14 0.30
C LEU A 404 13.11 30.87 0.06
N ARG A 405 13.63 29.98 -0.77
CA ARG A 405 13.16 28.60 -0.94
C ARG A 405 14.28 27.63 -0.57
N ALA A 406 13.96 26.64 0.24
CA ALA A 406 14.88 25.62 0.70
C ALA A 406 14.29 24.24 0.45
N VAL A 407 14.97 23.46 -0.39
CA VAL A 407 14.62 22.08 -0.71
C VAL A 407 15.66 21.12 -0.13
N GLY A 408 15.28 19.86 0.06
CA GLY A 408 16.20 18.80 0.45
C GLY A 408 15.54 17.71 1.27
N ASP A 409 16.33 16.81 1.83
CA ASP A 409 15.83 15.71 2.65
C ASP A 409 15.72 16.14 4.12
N ALA A 410 14.48 16.14 4.62
CA ALA A 410 14.17 16.43 6.01
C ALA A 410 14.49 15.22 6.91
N VAL A 411 15.24 15.49 7.99
CA VAL A 411 15.32 14.59 9.15
C VAL A 411 14.78 15.36 10.36
N ILE A 412 13.75 14.83 11.01
CA ILE A 412 13.01 15.51 12.08
C ILE A 412 12.91 14.56 13.27
N LEU A 413 13.39 14.98 14.44
CA LEU A 413 13.46 14.15 15.66
C LEU A 413 14.07 12.76 15.38
N GLY A 414 15.20 12.73 14.67
CA GLY A 414 15.88 11.50 14.25
C GLY A 414 15.26 10.75 13.04
N GLN A 415 14.06 11.10 12.59
CA GLN A 415 13.35 10.36 11.54
C GLN A 415 13.53 11.00 10.16
N LYS A 416 13.89 10.20 9.15
CA LYS A 416 13.97 10.65 7.75
C LYS A 416 12.57 10.87 7.18
N MET A 417 12.08 12.11 7.14
CA MET A 417 10.75 12.51 6.68
C MET A 417 10.62 12.64 5.14
N GLY A 418 11.69 12.39 4.40
CA GLY A 418 11.70 12.50 2.93
C GLY A 418 11.96 13.93 2.48
N SER A 419 11.71 14.22 1.21
CA SER A 419 11.99 15.54 0.66
C SER A 419 10.98 16.58 1.15
N ILE A 420 11.47 17.77 1.50
CA ILE A 420 10.71 18.95 1.86
C ILE A 420 10.95 20.06 0.84
N ASP A 421 9.92 20.86 0.61
CA ASP A 421 10.01 22.18 -0.03
C ASP A 421 9.52 23.18 0.99
N ALA A 422 10.39 24.09 1.41
CA ALA A 422 10.11 25.10 2.43
C ALA A 422 10.35 26.50 1.86
N THR A 423 9.46 27.43 2.19
CA THR A 423 9.53 28.83 1.76
C THR A 423 9.50 29.76 2.96
N ALA A 424 10.26 30.85 2.88
CA ALA A 424 10.29 31.91 3.89
C ALA A 424 10.18 33.28 3.22
N GLY A 425 9.19 34.07 3.63
CA GLY A 425 8.91 35.39 3.06
C GLY A 425 7.75 36.10 3.76
N LEU A 426 6.96 36.86 3.00
CA LEU A 426 5.90 37.71 3.56
C LEU A 426 4.86 36.97 4.41
N SER A 427 4.50 35.75 4.03
CA SER A 427 3.49 34.92 4.71
C SER A 427 4.05 34.16 5.92
N GLY A 428 5.34 34.28 6.24
CA GLY A 428 6.02 33.48 7.27
C GLY A 428 6.97 32.43 6.68
N LEU A 429 7.38 31.48 7.53
CA LEU A 429 8.06 30.24 7.17
C LEU A 429 7.03 29.10 7.05
N HIS A 430 6.96 28.49 5.89
CA HIS A 430 6.12 27.32 5.59
C HIS A 430 7.00 26.16 5.14
N GLY A 431 6.74 24.96 5.65
CA GLY A 431 7.45 23.76 5.20
C GLY A 431 6.69 22.50 5.57
N LYS A 432 6.57 21.57 4.60
CA LYS A 432 5.80 20.34 4.75
C LYS A 432 6.56 19.13 4.22
N ALA A 433 6.74 18.12 5.06
CA ALA A 433 7.26 16.81 4.69
C ALA A 433 6.22 15.74 5.05
N VAL A 434 6.04 14.72 4.21
CA VAL A 434 5.05 13.66 4.44
C VAL A 434 5.67 12.29 4.17
N LYS A 435 5.64 11.40 5.17
CA LYS A 435 6.17 10.05 5.01
C LYS A 435 5.58 9.06 6.01
N ASN A 436 5.60 7.77 5.66
CA ASN A 436 5.28 6.71 6.60
C ASN A 436 6.47 6.49 7.55
N ILE A 437 6.24 6.49 8.86
CA ILE A 437 7.25 6.20 9.88
C ILE A 437 6.81 5.01 10.73
N SER A 438 7.76 4.17 11.18
CA SER A 438 7.46 3.05 12.06
C SER A 438 7.99 3.31 13.46
N LEU A 439 7.09 3.49 14.43
CA LEU A 439 7.41 3.76 15.83
C LEU A 439 6.98 2.57 16.71
N LYS A 440 7.59 2.42 17.89
CA LYS A 440 7.14 1.44 18.90
C LYS A 440 6.12 2.13 19.81
N LEU A 441 4.87 1.67 19.82
CA LEU A 441 3.76 2.32 20.54
C LEU A 441 3.24 1.41 21.66
N GLY A 442 3.85 1.53 22.85
CA GLY A 442 3.43 0.79 24.05
C GLY A 442 3.20 -0.70 23.81
N PRO A 443 1.98 -1.23 24.05
CA PRO A 443 1.66 -2.66 23.90
C PRO A 443 1.59 -3.13 22.44
N LEU A 444 1.31 -2.23 21.48
CA LEU A 444 1.13 -2.57 20.07
C LEU A 444 2.44 -2.97 19.37
N GLY A 445 3.58 -2.83 20.05
CA GLY A 445 4.89 -3.06 19.45
C GLY A 445 5.15 -2.05 18.33
N LYS A 446 5.73 -2.52 17.22
CA LYS A 446 6.15 -1.67 16.09
C LYS A 446 4.97 -1.43 15.14
N VAL A 447 4.49 -0.19 15.09
CA VAL A 447 3.37 0.24 14.26
C VAL A 447 3.85 1.21 13.18
N THR A 448 3.35 1.08 11.96
CA THR A 448 3.59 2.05 10.87
C THR A 448 2.50 3.11 10.87
N ILE A 449 2.88 4.33 11.25
CA ILE A 449 2.05 5.51 11.15
C ILE A 449 2.02 5.93 9.68
N GLN A 450 0.83 5.93 9.09
CA GLN A 450 0.64 6.28 7.68
C GLN A 450 0.58 7.79 7.52
N LYS A 451 1.22 8.31 6.46
CA LYS A 451 1.24 9.73 6.08
C LYS A 451 1.52 10.64 7.28
N MET A 452 2.57 10.37 8.05
CA MET A 452 3.03 11.30 9.09
C MET A 452 3.45 12.60 8.39
N VAL A 453 2.67 13.64 8.60
CA VAL A 453 2.92 15.00 8.12
C VAL A 453 3.75 15.70 9.19
N ALA A 454 4.97 16.12 8.85
CA ALA A 454 5.67 17.15 9.60
C ALA A 454 5.40 18.49 8.93
N GLU A 455 4.83 19.44 9.68
CA GLU A 455 4.44 20.75 9.18
C GLU A 455 4.95 21.84 10.10
N ALA A 456 5.71 22.77 9.52
CA ALA A 456 6.16 24.00 10.11
C ALA A 456 5.41 25.17 9.45
N ASP A 457 4.65 25.89 10.26
CA ASP A 457 3.82 27.04 9.87
C ASP A 457 4.06 28.11 10.94
N VAL A 458 5.02 29.00 10.64
CA VAL A 458 5.56 30.00 11.56
C VAL A 458 5.46 31.38 10.92
N ASP A 459 4.42 32.12 11.30
CA ASP A 459 4.16 33.50 10.92
C ASP A 459 3.94 34.37 12.17
N LYS A 460 3.35 35.57 12.01
CA LYS A 460 3.09 36.49 13.13
C LYS A 460 1.94 36.05 14.05
N ASP A 461 1.00 35.25 13.56
CA ASP A 461 -0.22 34.80 14.24
C ASP A 461 -0.17 33.30 14.62
N ARG A 462 0.65 32.51 13.91
CA ARG A 462 0.78 31.04 14.05
C ARG A 462 2.23 30.66 14.30
N GLN A 463 2.46 29.83 15.31
CA GLN A 463 3.79 29.34 15.69
C GLN A 463 3.71 27.84 15.92
N ARG A 464 3.44 27.08 14.86
CA ARG A 464 3.20 25.63 14.95
C ARG A 464 4.26 24.85 14.20
N VAL A 465 5.03 24.06 14.93
CA VAL A 465 5.80 22.96 14.37
C VAL A 465 5.32 21.67 15.02
N HIS A 466 4.69 20.82 14.21
CA HIS A 466 4.03 19.61 14.68
C HIS A 466 4.21 18.45 13.71
N LEU A 467 4.15 17.23 14.22
CA LEU A 467 4.06 16.02 13.44
C LEU A 467 2.70 15.37 13.71
N LYS A 468 1.93 15.07 12.66
CA LYS A 468 0.60 14.47 12.78
C LYS A 468 0.43 13.31 11.81
N GLY A 469 -0.08 12.19 12.30
CA GLY A 469 -0.32 10.99 11.51
C GLY A 469 -1.45 10.13 12.07
N ASN A 470 -1.70 8.98 11.45
CA ASN A 470 -2.71 8.03 11.90
C ASN A 470 -2.25 6.58 11.69
N PHE A 471 -2.70 5.68 12.56
CA PHE A 471 -2.65 4.23 12.34
C PHE A 471 -3.95 3.61 12.85
N GLY A 472 -4.60 2.74 12.08
CA GLY A 472 -5.80 2.01 12.53
C GLY A 472 -6.93 2.90 13.06
N GLY A 473 -7.08 4.13 12.55
CA GLY A 473 -8.05 5.12 13.04
C GLY A 473 -7.58 5.93 14.25
N GLN A 474 -6.48 5.55 14.91
CA GLN A 474 -5.91 6.28 16.05
C GLN A 474 -4.93 7.37 15.56
N THR A 475 -5.13 8.61 16.01
CA THR A 475 -4.25 9.73 15.67
C THR A 475 -2.98 9.70 16.52
N VAL A 476 -1.86 10.11 15.93
CA VAL A 476 -0.62 10.42 16.63
C VAL A 476 -0.30 11.88 16.36
N GLU A 477 -0.26 12.70 17.40
CA GLU A 477 0.12 14.10 17.32
C GLU A 477 1.32 14.38 18.23
N VAL A 478 2.29 15.11 17.70
CA VAL A 478 3.52 15.49 18.41
C VAL A 478 3.76 16.97 18.18
N THR A 479 3.69 17.75 19.25
CA THR A 479 3.76 19.21 19.22
C THR A 479 5.01 19.68 19.94
N MET A 480 5.76 20.58 19.32
CA MET A 480 6.95 21.19 19.92
C MET A 480 6.65 22.65 20.27
N VAL A 481 6.97 23.04 21.51
CA VAL A 481 6.84 24.42 22.00
C VAL A 481 8.01 24.72 22.93
N GLY A 482 8.90 25.63 22.52
CA GLY A 482 10.15 25.93 23.23
C GLY A 482 11.02 24.69 23.38
N ALA A 483 11.48 24.42 24.61
CA ALA A 483 12.29 23.25 24.95
C ALA A 483 11.47 22.01 25.38
N LYS A 484 10.21 21.90 24.93
CA LYS A 484 9.31 20.79 25.28
C LYS A 484 8.76 20.11 24.04
N LEU A 485 8.72 18.78 24.09
CA LEU A 485 8.08 17.90 23.14
C LEU A 485 6.87 17.25 23.83
N SER A 486 5.67 17.55 23.35
CA SER A 486 4.43 16.90 23.80
C SER A 486 3.99 15.85 22.79
N ILE A 487 3.61 14.67 23.28
CA ILE A 487 3.03 13.57 22.53
C ILE A 487 1.60 13.38 23.01
N ASP A 488 0.66 13.30 22.07
CA ASP A 488 -0.72 12.88 22.32
C ASP A 488 -1.13 11.80 21.31
N VAL A 489 -1.43 10.62 21.85
CA VAL A 489 -2.06 9.49 21.16
C VAL A 489 -3.32 9.17 21.95
N PRO A 490 -4.47 9.77 21.64
CA PRO A 490 -5.71 9.52 22.37
C PRO A 490 -6.20 8.09 22.15
N ALA A 491 -6.83 7.50 23.18
CA ALA A 491 -7.48 6.20 23.06
C ALA A 491 -8.68 6.23 22.11
N ASN A 492 -8.95 5.11 21.45
CA ASN A 492 -10.19 4.88 20.71
C ASN A 492 -10.74 3.47 20.99
N CYS A 493 -11.92 3.13 20.47
CA CYS A 493 -12.54 1.83 20.78
C CYS A 493 -11.73 0.63 20.25
N VAL A 494 -11.00 0.81 19.14
CA VAL A 494 -10.14 -0.24 18.56
C VAL A 494 -8.92 -0.48 19.45
N ASN A 495 -8.31 0.57 19.99
CA ASN A 495 -7.13 0.56 20.83
C ASN A 495 -7.39 1.43 22.07
N PRO A 496 -7.98 0.87 23.14
CA PRO A 496 -8.39 1.61 24.33
C PRO A 496 -7.22 1.90 25.29
N PHE A 497 -6.11 2.40 24.76
CA PHE A 497 -5.00 2.95 25.53
C PHE A 497 -4.55 4.28 24.93
N GLU A 498 -4.03 5.17 25.76
CA GLU A 498 -3.47 6.45 25.35
C GLU A 498 -1.98 6.56 25.67
N ILE A 499 -1.28 7.42 24.92
CA ILE A 499 0.05 7.90 25.27
C ILE A 499 -0.02 9.43 25.35
N LYS A 500 0.09 9.96 26.58
CA LYS A 500 0.24 11.40 26.83
C LYS A 500 1.53 11.62 27.61
N ALA A 501 2.46 12.35 27.00
CA ALA A 501 3.77 12.61 27.58
C ALA A 501 4.26 14.01 27.19
N THR A 502 4.95 14.68 28.11
CA THR A 502 5.72 15.88 27.81
C THR A 502 7.14 15.67 28.28
N VAL A 503 8.09 15.66 27.34
CA VAL A 503 9.52 15.47 27.62
C VAL A 503 10.30 16.74 27.28
N ALA A 504 11.49 16.88 27.89
CA ALA A 504 12.44 17.91 27.49
C ALA A 504 12.97 17.61 26.08
N LEU A 505 13.14 18.66 25.27
CA LEU A 505 13.71 18.54 23.93
C LEU A 505 15.22 18.84 23.97
N ALA A 506 16.02 17.91 23.47
CA ALA A 506 17.48 17.99 23.39
C ALA A 506 17.97 17.82 21.94
N ALA A 507 19.23 18.17 21.67
CA ALA A 507 19.77 18.30 20.30
C ALA A 507 19.82 16.99 19.50
N ASP A 508 19.86 15.87 20.23
CA ASP A 508 19.92 14.48 19.80
C ASP A 508 18.58 13.73 19.96
N THR A 509 17.50 14.43 20.36
CA THR A 509 16.21 13.79 20.64
C THR A 509 15.65 13.06 19.43
N ASN A 510 15.45 11.75 19.60
CA ASN A 510 14.84 10.87 18.63
C ASN A 510 13.45 10.46 19.09
N ILE A 511 12.43 10.79 18.29
CA ILE A 511 11.03 10.48 18.57
C ILE A 511 10.79 8.97 18.79
N ALA A 512 11.54 8.09 18.09
CA ALA A 512 11.39 6.65 18.26
C ALA A 512 11.79 6.18 19.67
N ASP A 513 12.81 6.79 20.25
CA ASP A 513 13.30 6.46 21.60
C ASP A 513 12.37 7.06 22.67
N VAL A 514 11.85 8.27 22.44
CA VAL A 514 10.83 8.88 23.31
C VAL A 514 9.56 8.02 23.36
N PHE A 515 9.04 7.57 22.22
CA PHE A 515 7.88 6.67 22.17
C PHE A 515 8.17 5.29 22.76
N ALA A 516 9.36 4.72 22.52
CA ALA A 516 9.75 3.45 23.11
C ALA A 516 9.85 3.49 24.65
N ALA A 517 10.12 4.68 25.22
CA ALA A 517 10.10 4.93 26.67
C ALA A 517 8.69 5.16 27.23
N GLN A 518 7.68 5.44 26.39
CA GLN A 518 6.29 5.58 26.85
C GLN A 518 5.56 4.23 26.79
N GLY A 519 5.17 3.70 27.95
CA GLY A 519 4.34 2.49 28.04
C GLY A 519 2.89 2.71 27.61
N GLY A 520 2.37 3.93 27.78
CA GLY A 520 0.94 4.24 27.65
C GLY A 520 0.11 3.79 28.86
N ALA A 521 -1.16 4.15 28.87
CA ALA A 521 -2.12 3.79 29.90
C ALA A 521 -3.48 3.39 29.30
N ASN A 522 -4.10 2.35 29.85
CA ASN A 522 -5.45 1.93 29.47
C ASN A 522 -6.48 3.00 29.83
N VAL A 523 -7.40 3.26 28.90
CA VAL A 523 -8.54 4.15 29.09
C VAL A 523 -9.81 3.31 29.22
N ASP A 524 -10.70 3.71 30.13
CA ASP A 524 -12.00 3.10 30.34
C ASP A 524 -12.83 3.13 29.04
N PRO A 525 -13.08 1.98 28.37
CA PRO A 525 -13.76 1.97 27.07
C PRO A 525 -15.17 2.54 27.12
N THR A 526 -15.85 2.45 28.27
CA THR A 526 -17.22 2.98 28.45
C THR A 526 -17.29 4.51 28.36
N LYS A 527 -16.15 5.20 28.50
CA LYS A 527 -16.01 6.65 28.41
C LYS A 527 -15.53 7.13 27.03
N ILE A 528 -15.22 6.21 26.12
CA ILE A 528 -14.80 6.54 24.75
C ILE A 528 -16.05 6.77 23.90
N ALA A 529 -16.20 7.98 23.36
CA ALA A 529 -17.35 8.34 22.53
C ALA A 529 -17.50 7.38 21.33
N GLY A 530 -18.70 6.81 21.17
CA GLY A 530 -19.02 5.84 20.12
C GLY A 530 -18.66 4.37 20.44
N CYS A 531 -17.96 4.09 21.54
CA CYS A 531 -17.55 2.72 21.90
C CYS A 531 -18.71 1.97 22.58
N VAL A 532 -19.49 1.21 21.79
CA VAL A 532 -20.72 0.52 22.27
C VAL A 532 -20.86 -0.90 21.70
N GLY A 533 -21.67 -1.73 22.36
CA GLY A 533 -21.98 -3.10 21.92
C GLY A 533 -20.73 -3.95 21.69
N LYS A 534 -20.66 -4.62 20.53
CA LYS A 534 -19.53 -5.50 20.18
C LYS A 534 -18.17 -4.81 20.13
N GLU A 535 -18.13 -3.51 19.82
CA GLU A 535 -16.86 -2.76 19.83
C GLU A 535 -16.39 -2.52 21.26
N LEU A 536 -17.33 -2.20 22.17
CA LEU A 536 -17.05 -2.09 23.61
C LEU A 536 -16.59 -3.42 24.22
N GLU A 537 -17.24 -4.53 23.88
CA GLU A 537 -16.81 -5.88 24.26
C GLU A 537 -15.39 -6.18 23.76
N ALA A 538 -15.07 -5.87 22.50
CA ALA A 538 -13.73 -6.09 21.94
C ALA A 538 -12.66 -5.22 22.65
N ALA A 539 -12.98 -3.96 22.96
CA ALA A 539 -12.11 -3.05 23.70
C ALA A 539 -11.80 -3.57 25.11
N LEU A 540 -12.84 -4.00 25.85
CA LEU A 540 -12.68 -4.57 27.20
C LEU A 540 -11.88 -5.88 27.17
N ASN A 541 -12.09 -6.75 26.18
CA ASN A 541 -11.32 -7.98 26.00
C ASN A 541 -9.83 -7.69 25.75
N LYS A 542 -9.50 -6.67 24.95
CA LYS A 542 -8.11 -6.24 24.76
C LYS A 542 -7.45 -5.77 26.06
N ILE A 543 -8.15 -5.03 26.91
CA ILE A 543 -7.62 -4.61 28.22
C ILE A 543 -7.44 -5.80 29.16
N ALA A 544 -8.40 -6.73 29.21
CA ALA A 544 -8.32 -7.93 30.04
C ALA A 544 -7.19 -8.89 29.62
N GLY A 545 -6.92 -9.00 28.32
CA GLY A 545 -5.93 -9.91 27.73
C GLY A 545 -4.60 -9.25 27.37
N GLU A 546 -4.59 -8.49 26.27
CA GLU A 546 -3.38 -7.94 25.64
C GLU A 546 -2.73 -6.82 26.47
N TYR A 547 -3.52 -5.87 26.98
CA TYR A 547 -3.01 -4.65 27.63
C TYR A 547 -3.04 -4.73 29.17
N LYS A 548 -3.15 -5.95 29.72
CA LYS A 548 -3.32 -6.22 31.16
C LYS A 548 -2.20 -5.70 32.07
N SER A 549 -1.04 -5.39 31.50
CA SER A 549 0.15 -4.88 32.21
C SER A 549 0.28 -3.36 32.21
N LEU A 550 -0.60 -2.63 31.51
CA LEU A 550 -0.57 -1.15 31.50
C LEU A 550 -1.27 -0.57 32.74
N GLY A 551 -0.82 0.62 33.16
CA GLY A 551 -1.53 1.41 34.15
C GLY A 551 -2.83 2.02 33.60
N GLY A 552 -3.62 2.65 34.47
CA GLY A 552 -4.93 3.22 34.09
C GLY A 552 -6.08 2.24 34.38
N TYR A 553 -6.99 2.07 33.42
CA TYR A 553 -8.12 1.15 33.55
C TYR A 553 -7.62 -0.31 33.60
N THR A 554 -7.97 -1.04 34.66
CA THR A 554 -7.33 -2.34 34.96
C THR A 554 -7.99 -3.51 34.22
N ALA A 555 -7.22 -4.56 33.97
CA ALA A 555 -7.75 -5.84 33.45
C ALA A 555 -8.89 -6.38 34.32
N THR A 556 -8.80 -6.25 35.64
CA THR A 556 -9.86 -6.67 36.58
C THR A 556 -11.14 -5.88 36.40
N ALA A 557 -11.07 -4.56 36.19
CA ALA A 557 -12.23 -3.72 35.89
C ALA A 557 -12.86 -4.11 34.55
N ALA A 558 -12.03 -4.34 33.51
CA ALA A 558 -12.50 -4.77 32.20
C ALA A 558 -13.22 -6.12 32.23
N SER A 559 -12.67 -7.12 32.94
CA SER A 559 -13.31 -8.42 33.15
C SER A 559 -14.62 -8.32 33.95
N ALA A 560 -14.70 -7.41 34.92
CA ALA A 560 -15.94 -7.16 35.66
C ALA A 560 -17.04 -6.55 34.78
N GLU A 561 -16.68 -5.65 33.85
CA GLU A 561 -17.63 -5.05 32.91
C GLU A 561 -18.10 -6.06 31.85
N LEU A 562 -17.19 -6.87 31.30
CA LEU A 562 -17.52 -8.00 30.41
C LEU A 562 -18.51 -8.97 31.06
N LYS A 563 -18.35 -9.26 32.37
CA LYS A 563 -19.28 -10.10 33.10
C LYS A 563 -20.69 -9.50 33.12
N LYS A 564 -20.84 -8.19 33.38
CA LYS A 564 -22.16 -7.53 33.36
C LYS A 564 -22.83 -7.63 32.00
N ILE A 565 -22.06 -7.46 30.91
CA ILE A 565 -22.58 -7.58 29.55
C ILE A 565 -23.09 -9.01 29.30
N SER A 566 -22.33 -10.03 29.70
CA SER A 566 -22.74 -11.44 29.62
C SER A 566 -23.98 -11.74 30.46
N ASP A 567 -24.00 -11.32 31.73
CA ASP A 567 -25.12 -11.53 32.65
C ASP A 567 -26.43 -10.90 32.10
N ALA A 568 -26.33 -9.72 31.48
CA ALA A 568 -27.46 -9.03 30.85
C ALA A 568 -27.96 -9.74 29.58
N ALA A 569 -27.06 -10.28 28.76
CA ALA A 569 -27.42 -11.06 27.58
C ALA A 569 -28.16 -12.37 27.97
N ASP A 570 -27.67 -13.07 29.01
CA ASP A 570 -28.32 -14.27 29.54
C ASP A 570 -29.71 -13.99 30.12
N ALA A 571 -29.89 -12.84 30.78
CA ALA A 571 -31.20 -12.40 31.29
C ALA A 571 -32.19 -12.12 30.15
N ALA A 572 -31.77 -11.40 29.11
CA ALA A 572 -32.60 -11.11 27.95
C ALA A 572 -33.01 -12.38 27.18
N ALA A 573 -32.09 -13.35 27.03
CA ALA A 573 -32.39 -14.64 26.40
C ALA A 573 -33.43 -15.45 27.17
N LYS A 574 -33.36 -15.46 28.51
CA LYS A 574 -34.36 -16.12 29.38
C LYS A 574 -35.74 -15.47 29.28
N GLN A 575 -35.80 -14.14 29.22
CA GLN A 575 -37.07 -13.43 29.04
C GLN A 575 -37.73 -13.76 27.68
N ALA A 576 -36.96 -13.72 26.59
CA ALA A 576 -37.47 -14.05 25.26
C ALA A 576 -38.00 -15.50 25.16
N ALA A 577 -37.34 -16.45 25.83
CA ALA A 577 -37.81 -17.84 25.91
C ALA A 577 -39.15 -17.97 26.68
N ALA A 578 -39.33 -17.23 27.78
CA ALA A 578 -40.57 -17.24 28.55
C ALA A 578 -41.75 -16.61 27.78
N GLU A 579 -41.51 -15.54 27.03
CA GLU A 579 -42.52 -14.90 26.17
C GLU A 579 -42.95 -15.80 24.99
N ALA A 580 -42.00 -16.54 24.41
CA ALA A 580 -42.27 -17.55 23.39
C ALA A 580 -43.13 -18.72 23.93
N GLN A 581 -42.80 -19.25 25.11
CA GLN A 581 -43.56 -20.34 25.74
C GLN A 581 -45.02 -19.95 25.99
N LYS A 582 -45.26 -18.77 26.59
CA LYS A 582 -46.62 -18.27 26.84
C LYS A 582 -47.46 -18.18 25.57
N THR A 583 -46.85 -17.72 24.47
CA THR A 583 -47.51 -17.59 23.17
C THR A 583 -47.95 -18.96 22.60
N TYR A 584 -47.21 -20.03 22.88
CA TYR A 584 -47.57 -21.40 22.52
C TYR A 584 -48.74 -21.93 23.36
N ASP A 585 -48.71 -21.72 24.68
CA ASP A 585 -49.74 -22.19 25.61
C ASP A 585 -51.11 -21.53 25.32
N ASP A 586 -51.14 -20.21 25.12
CA ASP A 586 -52.36 -19.44 24.76
C ASP A 586 -53.01 -19.96 23.45
N ALA A 587 -52.23 -20.48 22.51
CA ALA A 587 -52.72 -21.03 21.25
C ALA A 587 -53.35 -22.42 21.41
N LYS A 588 -52.78 -23.26 22.30
CA LYS A 588 -53.27 -24.62 22.60
C LYS A 588 -54.65 -24.58 23.28
N ASP A 589 -54.81 -23.75 24.30
CA ASP A 589 -56.07 -23.62 25.06
C ASP A 589 -57.22 -23.10 24.17
N LYS A 590 -56.93 -22.16 23.28
CA LYS A 590 -57.93 -21.62 22.35
C LYS A 590 -58.49 -22.70 21.42
N ALA A 591 -57.67 -23.65 20.97
CA ALA A 591 -58.13 -24.73 20.11
C ALA A 591 -58.94 -25.79 20.86
N ARG A 592 -58.51 -26.16 22.09
CA ARG A 592 -59.23 -27.11 22.97
C ARG A 592 -60.66 -26.64 23.25
N ASN A 593 -60.84 -25.35 23.50
CA ASN A 593 -62.16 -24.75 23.76
C ASN A 593 -63.10 -24.79 22.54
N VAL A 594 -62.59 -24.70 21.31
CA VAL A 594 -63.41 -24.84 20.11
C VAL A 594 -63.94 -26.27 19.96
N ALA A 595 -63.09 -27.29 20.15
CA ALA A 595 -63.50 -28.68 19.98
C ALA A 595 -64.36 -29.24 21.12
N SER A 596 -64.24 -28.71 22.34
CA SER A 596 -65.19 -29.05 23.42
C SER A 596 -66.61 -28.56 23.09
N SER A 597 -66.72 -27.41 22.41
CA SER A 597 -68.01 -26.84 21.98
C SER A 597 -68.68 -27.63 20.85
N SER A 598 -67.91 -28.10 19.85
CA SER A 598 -68.42 -28.93 18.74
C SER A 598 -68.91 -30.29 19.26
N SER A 599 -68.14 -30.91 20.15
CA SER A 599 -68.49 -32.17 20.82
C SER A 599 -69.76 -32.04 21.66
N SER A 600 -69.90 -30.93 22.39
CA SER A 600 -71.10 -30.63 23.19
C SER A 600 -72.33 -30.39 22.32
N ALA A 601 -72.18 -29.68 21.20
CA ALA A 601 -73.25 -29.46 20.22
C ALA A 601 -73.70 -30.77 19.54
N ALA A 602 -72.75 -31.66 19.19
CA ALA A 602 -73.04 -32.97 18.64
C ALA A 602 -73.80 -33.86 19.65
N ASN A 603 -73.38 -33.89 20.91
CA ASN A 603 -74.07 -34.62 21.98
C ASN A 603 -75.47 -34.06 22.25
N LYS A 604 -75.65 -32.74 22.19
CA LYS A 604 -76.98 -32.11 22.27
C LYS A 604 -77.88 -32.53 21.10
N ALA A 605 -77.38 -32.47 19.87
CA ALA A 605 -78.12 -32.90 18.68
C ALA A 605 -78.50 -34.39 18.73
N PHE A 606 -77.61 -35.23 19.27
CA PHE A 606 -77.87 -36.66 19.48
C PHE A 606 -78.96 -36.91 20.54
N ASN A 607 -78.96 -36.16 21.64
CA ASN A 607 -80.00 -36.22 22.67
C ASN A 607 -81.35 -35.69 22.16
N ASP A 608 -81.36 -34.61 21.40
CA ASP A 608 -82.57 -34.06 20.77
C ASP A 608 -83.16 -35.06 19.74
N ALA A 609 -82.31 -35.73 18.95
CA ALA A 609 -82.71 -36.82 18.06
C ALA A 609 -83.22 -38.06 18.81
N GLY A 610 -82.60 -38.43 19.94
CA GLY A 610 -83.06 -39.51 20.82
C GLY A 610 -84.44 -39.25 21.41
N ASN A 611 -84.72 -37.99 21.78
CA ASN A 611 -86.05 -37.56 22.24
C ASN A 611 -87.10 -37.61 21.13
N ALA A 612 -86.73 -37.28 19.88
CA ALA A 612 -87.61 -37.46 18.71
C ALA A 612 -87.91 -38.95 18.44
N PHE A 613 -86.91 -39.82 18.54
CA PHE A 613 -87.07 -41.28 18.35
C PHE A 613 -87.95 -41.96 19.42
N LYS A 614 -88.02 -41.39 20.62
CA LYS A 614 -88.84 -41.90 21.74
C LYS A 614 -90.36 -41.86 21.46
N LYS A 615 -90.79 -41.21 20.38
CA LYS A 615 -92.20 -41.06 19.95
C LYS A 615 -92.70 -42.17 19.01
N LEU A 616 -91.85 -43.10 18.56
CA LEU A 616 -92.21 -44.18 17.61
C LEU A 616 -91.92 -45.57 18.21
N GLY A 617 -92.94 -46.42 18.26
CA GLY A 617 -92.96 -47.62 19.10
C GLY A 617 -92.32 -48.89 18.50
N SER A 618 -91.36 -49.45 19.25
CA SER A 618 -91.16 -50.90 19.51
C SER A 618 -91.28 -51.95 18.38
N LYS A 619 -90.13 -52.53 17.99
CA LYS A 619 -89.74 -53.94 18.29
C LYS A 619 -88.23 -54.16 18.00
N LYS A 620 -87.62 -55.16 18.67
CA LYS A 620 -86.14 -55.28 18.86
C LYS A 620 -85.42 -56.14 17.80
N LYS A 621 -84.19 -55.75 17.41
CA LYS A 621 -82.95 -56.52 17.66
C LYS A 621 -81.67 -55.69 17.40
N HIS A 622 -80.63 -55.97 18.20
CA HIS A 622 -79.27 -55.41 18.25
C HIS A 622 -79.10 -53.86 18.32
N LYS A 623 -78.72 -53.39 19.51
CA LYS A 623 -78.09 -52.07 19.71
C LYS A 623 -76.74 -52.07 18.99
N LYS A 624 -76.46 -51.05 18.16
CA LYS A 624 -75.06 -50.63 17.96
C LYS A 624 -74.64 -49.83 19.19
N GLY A 625 -73.46 -50.13 19.73
CA GLY A 625 -72.81 -49.32 20.76
C GLY A 625 -72.25 -48.01 20.19
N PRO A 626 -71.42 -47.28 20.97
CA PRO A 626 -70.63 -46.17 20.43
C PRO A 626 -69.77 -46.63 19.23
N ASP A 627 -69.43 -45.68 18.35
CA ASP A 627 -68.59 -45.94 17.17
C ASP A 627 -67.21 -46.48 17.60
N PRO A 628 -66.80 -47.69 17.15
CA PRO A 628 -65.50 -48.29 17.51
C PRO A 628 -64.29 -47.39 17.23
N LYS A 629 -64.41 -46.44 16.29
CA LYS A 629 -63.34 -45.46 16.00
C LYS A 629 -63.10 -44.45 17.13
N PHE A 630 -64.04 -44.32 18.06
CA PHE A 630 -63.97 -43.44 19.23
C PHE A 630 -63.86 -44.22 20.55
N ALA A 631 -63.40 -45.47 20.50
CA ALA A 631 -62.93 -46.15 21.71
C ALA A 631 -61.73 -45.38 22.30
N ALA A 632 -61.62 -45.34 23.62
CA ALA A 632 -60.62 -44.52 24.31
C ALA A 632 -59.17 -44.91 23.94
N SER A 633 -58.88 -46.21 23.76
CA SER A 633 -57.59 -46.71 23.26
C SER A 633 -57.38 -46.56 21.75
N VAL A 634 -58.22 -45.78 21.06
CA VAL A 634 -58.22 -45.62 19.59
C VAL A 634 -58.16 -44.15 19.19
N PHE A 635 -58.81 -43.26 19.94
CA PHE A 635 -58.79 -41.82 19.71
C PHE A 635 -58.69 -41.02 21.02
N ASP A 636 -57.59 -40.28 21.15
CA ASP A 636 -57.39 -39.23 22.15
C ASP A 636 -57.29 -37.86 21.46
N TRP A 637 -57.93 -36.85 22.06
CA TRP A 637 -58.04 -35.53 21.44
C TRP A 637 -56.73 -34.73 21.51
N ASP A 638 -56.06 -34.74 22.66
CA ASP A 638 -54.84 -33.96 22.87
C ASP A 638 -53.69 -34.55 22.02
N TYR A 639 -53.57 -35.88 21.99
CA TYR A 639 -52.66 -36.59 21.11
C TYR A 639 -52.92 -36.25 19.64
N TYR A 640 -54.16 -36.33 19.17
CA TYR A 640 -54.47 -36.05 17.77
C TYR A 640 -54.30 -34.55 17.41
N TYR A 641 -54.51 -33.63 18.35
CA TYR A 641 -54.19 -32.21 18.17
C TYR A 641 -52.68 -32.00 18.00
N ASP A 642 -51.87 -32.55 18.91
CA ASP A 642 -50.42 -32.36 18.88
C ASP A 642 -49.79 -33.02 17.62
N HIS A 643 -50.32 -34.16 17.14
CA HIS A 643 -49.74 -34.93 16.02
C HIS A 643 -50.37 -34.65 14.64
N ALA A 644 -51.62 -34.22 14.53
CA ALA A 644 -52.29 -33.91 13.25
C ALA A 644 -52.25 -32.42 12.89
N GLN A 645 -51.04 -31.84 12.93
CA GLN A 645 -50.78 -30.40 12.74
C GLN A 645 -51.31 -29.84 11.41
N ASP A 646 -51.43 -30.66 10.37
CA ASP A 646 -52.04 -30.30 9.09
C ASP A 646 -53.54 -30.02 9.23
N VAL A 647 -54.25 -30.81 10.04
CA VAL A 647 -55.68 -30.66 10.33
C VAL A 647 -55.93 -29.45 11.23
N VAL A 648 -55.07 -29.23 12.23
CA VAL A 648 -55.09 -28.05 13.10
C VAL A 648 -54.90 -26.77 12.27
N ARG A 649 -53.92 -26.74 11.37
CA ARG A 649 -53.67 -25.60 10.46
C ARG A 649 -54.81 -25.36 9.47
N ALA A 650 -55.51 -26.42 9.05
CA ALA A 650 -56.70 -26.31 8.20
C ALA A 650 -57.94 -25.79 8.95
N GLY A 651 -57.89 -25.65 10.28
CA GLY A 651 -59.02 -25.18 11.10
C GLY A 651 -60.21 -26.15 11.14
N VAL A 652 -59.99 -27.42 10.80
CA VAL A 652 -61.03 -28.45 10.74
C VAL A 652 -61.22 -29.07 12.13
N ASP A 653 -62.47 -29.28 12.54
CA ASP A 653 -62.79 -29.98 13.78
C ASP A 653 -62.18 -31.40 13.79
N LEU A 654 -61.31 -31.65 14.76
CA LEU A 654 -60.48 -32.85 14.81
C LEU A 654 -61.28 -34.15 14.91
N ALA A 655 -62.37 -34.16 15.68
CA ALA A 655 -63.25 -35.33 15.81
C ALA A 655 -64.04 -35.58 14.52
N THR A 656 -64.48 -34.52 13.83
CA THR A 656 -65.13 -34.60 12.52
C THR A 656 -64.16 -35.14 11.47
N HIS A 657 -62.92 -34.64 11.44
CA HIS A 657 -61.88 -35.14 10.55
C HIS A 657 -61.56 -36.62 10.82
N TRP A 658 -61.36 -37.00 12.09
CA TRP A 658 -61.08 -38.39 12.48
C TRP A 658 -62.17 -39.36 12.03
N ARG A 659 -63.44 -39.00 12.24
CA ARG A 659 -64.61 -39.81 11.84
C ARG A 659 -64.71 -39.99 10.33
N GLY A 660 -64.56 -38.91 9.57
CA GLY A 660 -64.73 -38.89 8.12
C GLY A 660 -63.56 -39.49 7.35
N SER A 661 -62.35 -39.06 7.67
CA SER A 661 -61.15 -39.33 6.86
C SER A 661 -59.99 -39.89 7.70
N GLY A 662 -59.63 -39.27 8.82
CA GLY A 662 -58.40 -39.56 9.56
C GLY A 662 -58.19 -41.03 9.93
N PHE A 663 -59.22 -41.72 10.44
CA PHE A 663 -59.13 -43.16 10.68
C PHE A 663 -58.99 -43.98 9.38
N ASN A 664 -59.72 -43.60 8.32
CA ASN A 664 -59.72 -44.31 7.03
C ASN A 664 -58.40 -44.09 6.25
N GLU A 665 -57.72 -42.95 6.49
CA GLU A 665 -56.34 -42.69 6.07
C GLU A 665 -55.32 -43.55 6.84
N GLY A 666 -55.75 -44.22 7.91
CA GLY A 666 -54.90 -44.96 8.84
C GLY A 666 -53.92 -44.04 9.58
N ARG A 667 -54.38 -42.87 10.02
CA ARG A 667 -53.66 -42.05 11.00
C ARG A 667 -53.72 -42.71 12.38
N GLN A 668 -52.76 -42.37 13.23
CA GLN A 668 -52.80 -42.74 14.64
C GLN A 668 -53.65 -41.71 15.41
N GLY A 669 -54.69 -42.17 16.08
CA GLY A 669 -55.61 -41.31 16.83
C GLY A 669 -55.25 -41.17 18.30
N SER A 670 -54.39 -42.05 18.83
CA SER A 670 -54.11 -42.21 20.25
C SER A 670 -52.72 -42.82 20.48
N PRO A 671 -52.12 -42.70 21.67
CA PRO A 671 -50.89 -43.41 21.99
C PRO A 671 -51.03 -44.94 21.97
N GLU A 672 -52.23 -45.50 22.18
CA GLU A 672 -52.41 -46.95 22.42
C GLU A 672 -52.60 -47.77 21.14
N PHE A 673 -53.19 -47.19 20.09
CA PHE A 673 -53.50 -47.92 18.86
C PHE A 673 -53.15 -47.16 17.57
N ASN A 674 -52.36 -47.83 16.72
CA ASN A 674 -52.09 -47.43 15.35
C ASN A 674 -52.44 -48.59 14.40
N VAL A 675 -53.48 -48.40 13.60
CA VAL A 675 -54.03 -49.44 12.72
C VAL A 675 -53.02 -49.98 11.69
N LYS A 676 -52.09 -49.15 11.21
CA LYS A 676 -51.02 -49.58 10.30
C LYS A 676 -49.95 -50.37 11.05
N TYR A 677 -49.54 -49.89 12.22
CA TYR A 677 -48.56 -50.55 13.07
C TYR A 677 -49.03 -51.95 13.49
N TYR A 678 -50.23 -52.04 14.07
CA TYR A 678 -50.78 -53.28 14.59
C TYR A 678 -50.89 -54.35 13.50
N ARG A 679 -51.39 -53.99 12.31
CA ARG A 679 -51.38 -54.89 11.16
C ARG A 679 -49.96 -55.30 10.75
N ASN A 680 -49.04 -54.35 10.61
CA ASN A 680 -47.68 -54.63 10.16
C ASN A 680 -46.86 -55.48 11.15
N ARG A 681 -47.19 -55.42 12.45
CA ARG A 681 -46.55 -56.22 13.51
C ARG A 681 -47.01 -57.68 13.55
N TYR A 682 -48.26 -57.97 13.18
CA TYR A 682 -48.89 -59.27 13.40
C TYR A 682 -49.25 -59.99 12.08
N PRO A 683 -48.48 -61.00 11.64
CA PRO A 683 -48.70 -61.67 10.35
C PRO A 683 -50.06 -62.36 10.20
N ASP A 684 -50.66 -62.83 11.30
CA ASP A 684 -52.01 -63.40 11.32
C ASP A 684 -53.08 -62.34 11.03
N VAL A 685 -52.88 -61.10 11.52
CA VAL A 685 -53.73 -59.95 11.18
C VAL A 685 -53.56 -59.57 9.69
N GLN A 686 -52.36 -59.70 9.12
CA GLN A 686 -52.13 -59.47 7.68
C GLN A 686 -52.77 -60.52 6.79
N ALA A 687 -52.75 -61.79 7.22
CA ALA A 687 -53.37 -62.90 6.51
C ALA A 687 -54.91 -62.84 6.58
N LYS A 688 -55.48 -62.37 7.71
CA LYS A 688 -56.92 -62.22 7.93
C LYS A 688 -57.50 -60.93 7.34
N CYS A 689 -56.77 -59.81 7.43
CA CYS A 689 -57.22 -58.50 6.99
C CYS A 689 -56.38 -57.99 5.80
N GLY A 690 -57.04 -57.83 4.64
CA GLY A 690 -56.42 -57.35 3.41
C GLY A 690 -55.77 -55.97 3.53
N ASN A 691 -54.92 -55.62 2.55
CA ASN A 691 -54.31 -54.29 2.48
C ASN A 691 -55.42 -53.21 2.42
N GLY A 692 -55.44 -52.31 3.40
CA GLY A 692 -56.42 -51.20 3.48
C GLY A 692 -57.70 -51.51 4.26
N ASP A 693 -57.93 -52.74 4.73
CA ASP A 693 -59.10 -53.06 5.56
C ASP A 693 -58.88 -52.68 7.04
N TRP A 694 -58.82 -51.38 7.30
CA TRP A 694 -58.64 -50.83 8.64
C TRP A 694 -59.78 -51.16 9.60
N SER A 695 -60.98 -51.44 9.07
CA SER A 695 -62.12 -51.88 9.88
C SER A 695 -61.91 -53.30 10.42
N CYS A 696 -61.46 -54.24 9.59
CA CYS A 696 -61.06 -55.59 10.03
C CYS A 696 -59.95 -55.53 11.09
N VAL A 697 -58.94 -54.67 10.88
CA VAL A 697 -57.81 -54.52 11.82
C VAL A 697 -58.25 -53.93 13.15
N LEU A 698 -59.13 -52.91 13.15
CA LEU A 698 -59.69 -52.33 14.37
C LEU A 698 -60.60 -53.31 15.12
N GLN A 699 -61.44 -54.08 14.43
CA GLN A 699 -62.21 -55.14 15.08
C GLN A 699 -61.29 -56.22 15.67
N HIS A 700 -60.21 -56.60 14.97
CA HIS A 700 -59.23 -57.51 15.57
C HIS A 700 -58.56 -56.91 16.82
N TRP A 701 -58.25 -55.62 16.84
CA TRP A 701 -57.70 -54.96 18.04
C TRP A 701 -58.66 -55.04 19.23
N LEU A 702 -59.92 -54.67 19.02
CA LEU A 702 -60.94 -54.59 20.06
C LEU A 702 -61.47 -55.96 20.51
N ASP A 703 -61.57 -56.95 19.61
CA ASP A 703 -62.14 -58.27 19.90
C ASP A 703 -61.11 -59.30 20.42
N LEU A 704 -59.82 -59.08 20.15
CA LEU A 704 -58.75 -60.08 20.37
C LEU A 704 -57.38 -59.48 20.73
N GLY A 705 -57.08 -58.26 20.28
CA GLY A 705 -55.74 -57.68 20.41
C GLY A 705 -55.41 -57.34 21.85
N LEU A 706 -56.31 -56.60 22.51
CA LEU A 706 -56.16 -56.21 23.91
C LEU A 706 -56.15 -57.44 24.85
N ASP A 707 -57.14 -58.33 24.73
CA ASP A 707 -57.24 -59.55 25.55
C ASP A 707 -56.03 -60.50 25.41
N GLN A 708 -55.31 -60.45 24.29
CA GLN A 708 -54.08 -61.23 24.06
C GLN A 708 -52.79 -60.48 24.45
N GLY A 709 -52.90 -59.30 25.08
CA GLY A 709 -51.75 -58.48 25.47
C GLY A 709 -50.94 -57.96 24.28
N ARG A 710 -51.54 -57.90 23.08
CA ARG A 710 -50.83 -57.45 21.88
C ARG A 710 -50.55 -55.95 21.94
N GLN A 711 -49.50 -55.54 21.25
CA GLN A 711 -49.05 -54.16 21.22
C GLN A 711 -49.77 -53.39 20.10
N GLY A 712 -50.67 -52.47 20.45
CA GLY A 712 -51.50 -51.72 19.52
C GLY A 712 -50.78 -50.61 18.73
N SER A 713 -49.71 -50.04 19.28
CA SER A 713 -48.94 -48.93 18.69
C SER A 713 -47.44 -49.07 18.93
N ALA A 714 -46.65 -48.17 18.34
CA ALA A 714 -45.23 -48.07 18.69
C ALA A 714 -45.00 -47.52 20.12
N ASP A 715 -45.90 -46.63 20.55
CA ASP A 715 -45.68 -45.72 21.67
C ASP A 715 -46.13 -46.32 23.02
N PHE A 716 -46.97 -47.35 23.00
CA PHE A 716 -47.56 -47.98 24.18
C PHE A 716 -47.60 -49.51 24.06
N SER A 717 -47.43 -50.20 25.19
CA SER A 717 -47.61 -51.66 25.31
C SER A 717 -48.28 -51.98 26.63
N VAL A 718 -49.53 -52.46 26.57
CA VAL A 718 -50.30 -52.86 27.75
C VAL A 718 -49.65 -54.02 28.52
N ALA A 719 -48.99 -54.93 27.81
CA ALA A 719 -48.26 -56.04 28.43
C ALA A 719 -47.02 -55.54 29.19
N SER A 720 -46.27 -54.59 28.62
CA SER A 720 -45.15 -53.96 29.30
C SER A 720 -45.59 -53.09 30.48
N TYR A 721 -46.70 -52.39 30.34
CA TYR A 721 -47.28 -51.62 31.44
C TYR A 721 -47.64 -52.52 32.63
N LEU A 722 -48.30 -53.66 32.36
CA LEU A 722 -48.64 -54.62 33.40
C LEU A 722 -47.41 -55.35 33.97
N ASP A 723 -46.43 -55.73 33.14
CA ASP A 723 -45.20 -56.38 33.61
C ASP A 723 -44.36 -55.47 34.52
N ARG A 724 -44.26 -54.18 34.18
CA ARG A 724 -43.47 -53.17 34.90
C ARG A 724 -44.02 -52.82 36.29
N TYR A 725 -45.33 -52.91 36.51
CA TYR A 725 -45.99 -52.47 37.75
C TYR A 725 -46.58 -53.65 38.52
N SER A 726 -45.80 -54.18 39.46
CA SER A 726 -46.19 -55.32 40.30
C SER A 726 -47.44 -55.07 41.16
N ASP A 727 -47.77 -53.81 41.48
CA ASP A 727 -49.02 -53.46 42.16
C ASP A 727 -50.24 -53.64 41.24
N LEU A 728 -50.12 -53.36 39.93
CA LEU A 728 -51.16 -53.64 38.94
C LEU A 728 -51.32 -55.15 38.70
N GLN A 729 -50.21 -55.92 38.67
CA GLN A 729 -50.29 -57.38 38.60
C GLN A 729 -51.00 -57.98 39.81
N ASN A 730 -50.75 -57.44 41.01
CA ASN A 730 -51.43 -57.87 42.23
C ASN A 730 -52.92 -57.48 42.26
N ALA A 731 -53.28 -56.35 41.65
CA ALA A 731 -54.66 -55.86 41.59
C ALA A 731 -55.53 -56.58 40.55
N PHE A 732 -55.00 -56.77 39.33
CA PHE A 732 -55.78 -57.26 38.18
C PHE A 732 -55.44 -58.71 37.78
N GLY A 733 -54.27 -59.21 38.18
CA GLY A 733 -53.68 -60.46 37.69
C GLY A 733 -52.74 -60.25 36.50
N LYS A 734 -51.67 -61.04 36.42
CA LYS A 734 -50.57 -60.91 35.45
C LYS A 734 -50.96 -60.96 33.95
N ASP A 735 -52.13 -61.51 33.62
CA ASP A 735 -52.59 -61.69 32.24
C ASP A 735 -53.84 -60.82 31.93
N ASN A 736 -54.25 -59.92 32.83
CA ASN A 736 -55.47 -59.11 32.70
C ASN A 736 -55.15 -57.73 32.08
N TYR A 737 -54.93 -57.74 30.77
CA TYR A 737 -54.55 -56.54 30.01
C TYR A 737 -55.70 -55.52 29.88
N SER A 738 -56.96 -55.95 29.95
CA SER A 738 -58.11 -55.06 29.77
C SER A 738 -58.28 -54.09 30.94
N ASP A 739 -58.18 -54.56 32.19
CA ASP A 739 -58.18 -53.68 33.38
C ASP A 739 -56.91 -52.82 33.44
N ALA A 740 -55.76 -53.34 32.99
CA ALA A 740 -54.51 -52.58 32.90
C ALA A 740 -54.58 -51.43 31.88
N MET A 741 -55.29 -51.62 30.77
CA MET A 741 -55.58 -50.57 29.79
C MET A 741 -56.56 -49.54 30.34
N GLU A 742 -57.61 -49.95 31.06
CA GLU A 742 -58.53 -49.00 31.71
C GLU A 742 -57.81 -48.16 32.77
N HIS A 743 -56.91 -48.76 33.57
CA HIS A 743 -56.05 -48.03 34.49
C HIS A 743 -55.15 -47.03 33.76
N TRP A 744 -54.50 -47.43 32.65
CA TRP A 744 -53.68 -46.51 31.84
C TRP A 744 -54.50 -45.30 31.36
N LEU A 745 -55.64 -45.54 30.71
CA LEU A 745 -56.50 -44.51 30.12
C LEU A 745 -57.19 -43.59 31.14
N THR A 746 -57.31 -44.01 32.39
CA THR A 746 -57.90 -43.20 33.48
C THR A 746 -56.85 -42.59 34.42
N SER A 747 -55.58 -42.99 34.29
CA SER A 747 -54.47 -42.38 35.02
C SER A 747 -54.06 -41.03 34.44
N ASP A 748 -53.40 -40.21 35.26
CA ASP A 748 -52.83 -38.91 34.89
C ASP A 748 -51.52 -39.01 34.07
N GLY A 749 -51.23 -40.18 33.49
CA GLY A 749 -50.02 -40.43 32.69
C GLY A 749 -48.71 -40.50 33.50
N THR A 750 -48.76 -40.53 34.84
CA THR A 750 -47.57 -40.53 35.71
C THR A 750 -46.75 -41.83 35.68
N ARG A 751 -47.34 -42.94 35.25
CA ARG A 751 -46.67 -44.24 35.10
C ARG A 751 -46.23 -44.45 33.66
N ASP A 752 -45.01 -44.92 33.44
CA ASP A 752 -44.51 -45.21 32.09
C ASP A 752 -45.22 -46.41 31.46
N GLY A 753 -46.00 -46.18 30.39
CA GLY A 753 -46.68 -47.19 29.55
C GLY A 753 -45.93 -47.62 28.28
N ARG A 754 -44.72 -47.10 28.05
CA ARG A 754 -43.93 -47.43 26.84
C ARG A 754 -43.47 -48.89 26.88
N PRO A 755 -43.30 -49.57 25.73
CA PRO A 755 -42.78 -50.94 25.69
C PRO A 755 -41.41 -51.09 26.36
N ASP A 756 -41.17 -52.17 27.13
CA ASP A 756 -39.86 -52.43 27.79
C ASP A 756 -38.73 -52.64 26.78
N THR A 757 -39.07 -53.19 25.62
CA THR A 757 -38.24 -53.07 24.42
C THR A 757 -38.71 -51.84 23.65
N ALA A 758 -38.15 -50.68 23.99
CA ALA A 758 -38.59 -49.35 23.54
C ALA A 758 -38.45 -49.08 22.02
N TYR A 759 -38.24 -50.12 21.20
CA TYR A 759 -38.13 -50.02 19.74
C TYR A 759 -38.91 -51.09 19.01
N SER A 760 -40.18 -50.78 18.75
CA SER A 760 -40.74 -51.03 17.42
C SER A 760 -41.63 -49.84 17.03
N GLY A 761 -41.02 -48.86 16.37
CA GLY A 761 -41.62 -47.61 15.89
C GLY A 761 -40.86 -47.13 14.66
N PRO A 762 -41.45 -46.29 13.80
CA PRO A 762 -41.04 -46.18 12.42
C PRO A 762 -39.64 -45.61 12.22
N VAL A 763 -38.92 -46.24 11.30
CA VAL A 763 -37.83 -45.65 10.53
C VAL A 763 -38.29 -44.28 10.00
N ALA A 764 -37.48 -43.24 10.22
CA ALA A 764 -37.64 -42.01 9.47
C ALA A 764 -37.13 -42.28 8.05
N GLY A 765 -38.07 -42.59 7.15
CA GLY A 765 -37.76 -43.01 5.79
C GLY A 765 -38.54 -44.25 5.32
N PRO A 766 -38.72 -44.44 4.01
CA PRO A 766 -39.06 -45.75 3.48
C PRO A 766 -37.98 -46.77 3.88
N THR A 767 -38.40 -47.88 4.49
CA THR A 767 -37.50 -49.02 4.77
C THR A 767 -37.02 -49.71 3.49
N VAL A 768 -37.63 -49.41 2.35
CA VAL A 768 -37.38 -49.99 1.04
C VAL A 768 -37.22 -48.88 -0.01
N ALA A 769 -36.19 -48.97 -0.84
CA ALA A 769 -35.86 -48.06 -1.92
C ALA A 769 -35.64 -48.83 -3.22
N GLY A 770 -36.39 -48.50 -4.29
CA GLY A 770 -36.27 -49.17 -5.60
C GLY A 770 -37.40 -50.15 -5.92
N GLY A 771 -37.34 -50.74 -7.12
CA GLY A 771 -38.45 -51.45 -7.76
C GLY A 771 -38.42 -52.97 -7.64
N GLY A 772 -39.38 -53.64 -8.31
CA GLY A 772 -39.56 -55.09 -8.23
C GLY A 772 -38.60 -55.95 -9.08
N GLY A 773 -37.55 -55.36 -9.65
CA GLY A 773 -36.57 -56.06 -10.52
C GLY A 773 -35.71 -57.07 -9.77
N GLY A 774 -34.85 -57.79 -10.50
CA GLY A 774 -33.84 -58.68 -9.92
C GLY A 774 -34.36 -59.90 -9.13
N THR A 775 -33.43 -60.63 -8.52
CA THR A 775 -33.70 -61.68 -7.51
C THR A 775 -33.53 -61.12 -6.10
N ALA A 776 -34.28 -61.64 -5.13
CA ALA A 776 -34.18 -61.19 -3.75
C ALA A 776 -32.88 -61.69 -3.08
N TRP A 777 -32.27 -60.83 -2.25
CA TRP A 777 -31.06 -61.12 -1.48
C TRP A 777 -31.18 -60.54 -0.07
N SER A 778 -30.37 -61.05 0.86
CA SER A 778 -30.41 -60.64 2.26
C SER A 778 -29.13 -60.99 3.02
N ASP A 779 -28.47 -59.99 3.61
CA ASP A 779 -27.37 -60.16 4.56
C ASP A 779 -27.88 -60.49 5.98
N VAL A 780 -29.20 -60.63 6.20
CA VAL A 780 -29.77 -60.97 7.51
C VAL A 780 -29.17 -62.27 8.07
N ALA A 781 -28.83 -63.22 7.20
CA ALA A 781 -28.18 -64.47 7.56
C ALA A 781 -26.75 -64.30 8.13
N ALA A 782 -26.08 -63.18 7.84
CA ALA A 782 -24.80 -62.85 8.47
C ALA A 782 -25.02 -62.43 9.94
N GLY A 783 -26.13 -61.75 10.24
CA GLY A 783 -26.55 -61.36 11.58
C GLY A 783 -26.58 -59.84 11.76
N CYS A 784 -27.78 -59.27 11.79
CA CYS A 784 -27.98 -57.81 11.79
C CYS A 784 -27.45 -57.07 13.02
N ARG A 785 -27.09 -57.77 14.11
CA ARG A 785 -26.52 -57.19 15.35
C ARG A 785 -25.07 -56.69 15.20
N HIS A 786 -24.43 -57.01 14.08
CA HIS A 786 -23.04 -56.67 13.77
C HIS A 786 -22.95 -55.33 13.04
N THR A 787 -21.93 -54.54 13.36
CA THR A 787 -21.76 -53.20 12.78
C THR A 787 -20.98 -53.28 11.47
N MET A 788 -21.49 -52.65 10.41
CA MET A 788 -20.76 -52.44 9.16
C MET A 788 -19.50 -51.59 9.41
N ALA A 789 -18.35 -52.04 8.91
CA ALA A 789 -17.07 -51.32 9.04
C ALA A 789 -16.44 -50.96 7.68
N VAL A 790 -16.75 -51.74 6.65
CA VAL A 790 -16.27 -51.51 5.28
C VAL A 790 -17.44 -51.74 4.33
N PHE A 791 -17.53 -50.95 3.27
CA PHE A 791 -18.42 -51.25 2.14
C PHE A 791 -17.69 -51.06 0.81
N ALA A 792 -18.10 -51.86 -0.17
CA ALA A 792 -17.67 -51.78 -1.56
C ALA A 792 -18.88 -51.42 -2.42
N VAL A 793 -18.72 -50.42 -3.29
CA VAL A 793 -19.77 -49.94 -4.19
C VAL A 793 -19.24 -49.73 -5.60
N GLN A 794 -19.90 -50.35 -6.57
CA GLN A 794 -19.74 -50.05 -7.99
C GLN A 794 -21.01 -49.36 -8.47
N ALA A 795 -20.88 -48.17 -9.07
CA ALA A 795 -22.01 -47.36 -9.51
C ALA A 795 -21.68 -46.61 -10.81
N GLY A 796 -22.72 -46.38 -11.61
CA GLY A 796 -22.68 -45.58 -12.84
C GLY A 796 -23.85 -44.60 -12.85
N LYS A 797 -24.78 -44.74 -13.81
CA LYS A 797 -26.07 -44.03 -13.75
C LYS A 797 -27.00 -44.55 -12.65
N THR A 798 -26.81 -45.81 -12.25
CA THR A 798 -27.47 -46.51 -11.15
C THR A 798 -26.41 -47.19 -10.28
N VAL A 799 -26.79 -47.64 -9.09
CA VAL A 799 -25.94 -48.50 -8.26
C VAL A 799 -25.89 -49.88 -8.91
N GLN A 800 -24.71 -50.31 -9.35
CA GLN A 800 -24.53 -51.55 -10.12
C GLN A 800 -24.28 -52.75 -9.21
N GLY A 801 -23.44 -52.57 -8.20
CA GLY A 801 -23.13 -53.62 -7.21
C GLY A 801 -22.75 -53.06 -5.85
N LEU A 802 -23.04 -53.83 -4.81
CA LEU A 802 -22.77 -53.52 -3.41
C LEU A 802 -22.26 -54.75 -2.67
N GLN A 803 -21.35 -54.56 -1.73
CA GLN A 803 -20.92 -55.58 -0.78
C GLN A 803 -20.52 -54.93 0.55
N PHE A 804 -20.76 -55.62 1.66
CA PHE A 804 -20.59 -55.08 3.01
C PHE A 804 -19.73 -56.01 3.87
N TRP A 805 -18.86 -55.42 4.70
CA TRP A 805 -18.07 -56.12 5.70
C TRP A 805 -18.57 -55.73 7.09
N TYR A 806 -18.88 -56.74 7.90
CA TYR A 806 -19.44 -56.56 9.24
C TYR A 806 -18.46 -57.06 10.31
N HIS A 807 -18.29 -56.27 11.38
CA HIS A 807 -17.40 -56.59 12.50
C HIS A 807 -17.73 -57.96 13.11
N GLY A 808 -16.77 -58.89 13.06
CA GLY A 808 -16.88 -60.23 13.62
C GLY A 808 -17.48 -61.28 12.67
N LEU A 809 -17.89 -60.90 11.45
CA LEU A 809 -18.48 -61.81 10.46
C LEU A 809 -17.67 -61.88 9.15
N GLY A 810 -16.99 -60.79 8.78
CA GLY A 810 -16.27 -60.70 7.51
C GLY A 810 -17.11 -60.06 6.40
N TRP A 811 -16.71 -60.33 5.15
CA TRP A 811 -17.44 -59.89 3.95
C TRP A 811 -18.70 -60.75 3.77
N ALA A 812 -19.86 -60.10 3.65
CA ALA A 812 -21.07 -60.71 3.13
C ALA A 812 -20.96 -60.95 1.60
N PRO A 813 -21.88 -61.71 0.98
CA PRO A 813 -21.90 -61.86 -0.48
C PRO A 813 -22.00 -60.52 -1.20
N ALA A 814 -21.42 -60.44 -2.41
CA ALA A 814 -21.62 -59.28 -3.28
C ALA A 814 -22.96 -59.39 -4.00
N HIS A 815 -23.70 -58.28 -4.05
CA HIS A 815 -25.02 -58.17 -4.68
C HIS A 815 -24.94 -57.29 -5.93
N GLY A 816 -25.64 -57.67 -6.99
CA GLY A 816 -25.55 -57.00 -8.29
C GLY A 816 -24.23 -57.26 -9.02
N GLN A 817 -23.83 -56.34 -9.90
CA GLN A 817 -22.56 -56.39 -10.63
C GLN A 817 -21.46 -55.64 -9.89
N LEU A 818 -20.81 -56.33 -8.94
CA LEU A 818 -19.56 -55.90 -8.33
C LEU A 818 -18.38 -56.60 -9.03
N GLY A 819 -17.77 -55.92 -10.00
CA GLY A 819 -16.57 -56.38 -10.69
C GLY A 819 -15.28 -55.96 -9.96
N ASN A 820 -14.17 -55.81 -10.68
CA ASN A 820 -12.90 -55.35 -10.11
C ASN A 820 -12.78 -53.82 -9.97
N ASN A 821 -13.79 -53.05 -10.38
CA ASN A 821 -13.76 -51.59 -10.45
C ASN A 821 -14.80 -50.96 -9.51
N TYR A 822 -14.61 -51.16 -8.21
CA TYR A 822 -15.47 -50.64 -7.14
C TYR A 822 -14.72 -49.63 -6.26
N THR A 823 -15.46 -48.74 -5.62
CA THR A 823 -14.94 -47.91 -4.53
C THR A 823 -15.09 -48.69 -3.22
N GLN A 824 -13.98 -48.89 -2.50
CA GLN A 824 -14.01 -49.46 -1.15
C GLN A 824 -13.81 -48.36 -0.10
N VAL A 825 -14.69 -48.32 0.90
CA VAL A 825 -14.67 -47.33 1.98
C VAL A 825 -14.52 -48.05 3.31
N PHE A 826 -13.55 -47.61 4.12
CA PHE A 826 -13.38 -48.02 5.51
C PHE A 826 -13.92 -46.91 6.41
N LEU A 827 -14.72 -47.28 7.42
CA LEU A 827 -15.17 -46.39 8.48
C LEU A 827 -14.11 -46.33 9.60
N ASP A 828 -14.01 -45.18 10.28
CA ASP A 828 -13.09 -45.00 11.40
C ASP A 828 -13.47 -45.88 12.59
N ALA A 829 -12.50 -46.25 13.42
CA ALA A 829 -12.72 -47.08 14.60
C ALA A 829 -13.71 -46.40 15.58
N GLY A 830 -14.89 -47.01 15.72
CA GLY A 830 -15.97 -46.52 16.59
C GLY A 830 -17.00 -45.64 15.90
N ASP A 831 -16.71 -45.13 14.70
CA ASP A 831 -17.67 -44.42 13.85
C ASP A 831 -18.68 -45.41 13.23
N TYR A 832 -19.82 -44.91 12.78
CA TYR A 832 -20.88 -45.71 12.18
C TYR A 832 -21.87 -44.84 11.40
N VAL A 833 -22.53 -45.44 10.41
CA VAL A 833 -23.58 -44.76 9.63
C VAL A 833 -24.82 -44.51 10.51
N ASP A 834 -25.24 -43.24 10.62
CA ASP A 834 -26.47 -42.81 11.29
C ASP A 834 -27.45 -42.05 10.37
N GLU A 835 -27.12 -41.88 9.08
CA GLU A 835 -28.06 -41.49 8.02
C GLU A 835 -27.66 -42.10 6.66
N VAL A 836 -28.64 -42.48 5.84
CA VAL A 836 -28.45 -42.89 4.43
C VAL A 836 -29.33 -42.02 3.55
N ILE A 837 -28.74 -41.32 2.58
CA ILE A 837 -29.48 -40.60 1.53
C ILE A 837 -29.42 -41.44 0.27
N TYR A 838 -30.55 -41.73 -0.35
CA TYR A 838 -30.62 -42.50 -1.58
C TYR A 838 -31.51 -41.81 -2.61
N ARG A 839 -31.36 -42.21 -3.87
CA ARG A 839 -32.34 -41.91 -4.92
C ARG A 839 -32.76 -43.19 -5.62
N ALA A 840 -34.05 -43.38 -5.86
CA ALA A 840 -34.54 -44.60 -6.48
C ALA A 840 -35.84 -44.39 -7.28
N GLY A 841 -36.04 -45.25 -8.27
CA GLY A 841 -37.25 -45.39 -9.05
C GLY A 841 -37.58 -46.86 -9.26
N SER A 842 -37.47 -47.35 -10.50
CA SER A 842 -37.52 -48.79 -10.80
C SER A 842 -36.26 -49.55 -10.38
N THR A 843 -35.14 -48.84 -10.19
CA THR A 843 -33.86 -49.33 -9.64
C THR A 843 -33.33 -48.33 -8.62
N VAL A 844 -32.23 -48.63 -7.92
CA VAL A 844 -31.54 -47.66 -7.06
C VAL A 844 -30.58 -46.82 -7.91
N ASP A 845 -30.94 -45.55 -8.11
CA ASP A 845 -30.16 -44.60 -8.92
C ASP A 845 -28.89 -44.14 -8.21
N SER A 846 -28.94 -43.84 -6.90
CA SER A 846 -27.76 -43.51 -6.10
C SER A 846 -27.92 -43.77 -4.60
N ILE A 847 -26.78 -43.87 -3.89
CA ILE A 847 -26.71 -44.03 -2.43
C ILE A 847 -25.55 -43.22 -1.81
N THR A 848 -25.78 -42.66 -0.62
CA THR A 848 -24.84 -41.86 0.17
C THR A 848 -24.95 -42.28 1.63
N PHE A 849 -23.83 -42.51 2.30
CA PHE A 849 -23.78 -42.85 3.72
C PHE A 849 -23.23 -41.67 4.52
N LEU A 850 -23.94 -41.25 5.57
CA LEU A 850 -23.52 -40.23 6.51
C LEU A 850 -23.27 -40.88 7.88
N THR A 851 -22.16 -40.52 8.51
CA THR A 851 -21.71 -41.15 9.76
C THR A 851 -21.87 -40.25 10.98
N LYS A 852 -21.84 -40.88 12.16
CA LYS A 852 -22.02 -40.20 13.43
C LYS A 852 -20.96 -39.14 13.70
N ALA A 853 -19.74 -39.35 13.20
CA ALA A 853 -18.66 -38.37 13.23
C ALA A 853 -18.85 -37.19 12.23
N GLY A 854 -19.94 -37.16 11.47
CA GLY A 854 -20.26 -36.13 10.48
C GLY A 854 -19.59 -36.31 9.12
N LYS A 855 -19.12 -37.53 8.78
CA LYS A 855 -18.50 -37.82 7.47
C LYS A 855 -19.56 -38.24 6.46
N THR A 856 -19.37 -37.84 5.21
CA THR A 856 -20.26 -38.19 4.09
C THR A 856 -19.50 -39.00 3.03
N TYR A 857 -20.04 -40.16 2.66
CA TYR A 857 -19.47 -41.06 1.66
C TYR A 857 -20.49 -41.28 0.53
N GLY A 858 -20.21 -40.70 -0.64
CA GLY A 858 -21.10 -40.67 -1.80
C GLY A 858 -21.39 -39.23 -2.24
N PRO A 859 -22.42 -38.98 -3.08
CA PRO A 859 -23.33 -39.98 -3.65
C PRO A 859 -22.63 -40.91 -4.66
N TYR A 860 -22.91 -42.21 -4.55
CA TYR A 860 -22.49 -43.22 -5.52
C TYR A 860 -23.68 -43.54 -6.43
N GLY A 861 -23.61 -43.10 -7.68
CA GLY A 861 -24.66 -43.31 -8.69
C GLY A 861 -25.09 -42.01 -9.39
N GLY A 862 -26.25 -42.06 -10.05
CA GLY A 862 -26.82 -40.94 -10.80
C GLY A 862 -27.89 -40.14 -10.06
N THR A 863 -28.33 -39.06 -10.70
CA THR A 863 -29.38 -38.14 -10.20
C THR A 863 -30.81 -38.57 -10.55
N GLY A 864 -31.00 -39.80 -11.06
CA GLY A 864 -32.31 -40.37 -11.34
C GLY A 864 -33.13 -40.61 -10.06
N GLY A 865 -34.34 -41.14 -10.22
CA GLY A 865 -35.23 -41.48 -9.10
C GLY A 865 -35.69 -40.30 -8.25
N THR A 866 -36.50 -40.59 -7.23
CA THR A 866 -36.85 -39.66 -6.15
C THR A 866 -35.86 -39.79 -5.00
N GLU A 867 -35.46 -38.66 -4.40
CA GLU A 867 -34.62 -38.69 -3.19
C GLU A 867 -35.44 -39.17 -1.99
N GLY A 868 -34.84 -40.07 -1.21
CA GLY A 868 -35.31 -40.50 0.09
C GLY A 868 -34.16 -40.53 1.08
N ARG A 869 -34.51 -40.58 2.36
CA ARG A 869 -33.56 -40.70 3.47
C ARG A 869 -34.00 -41.84 4.35
N TYR A 870 -33.03 -42.58 4.87
CA TYR A 870 -33.21 -43.61 5.88
C TYR A 870 -32.36 -43.24 7.08
N TYR A 871 -32.98 -43.05 8.23
CA TYR A 871 -32.28 -42.94 9.50
C TYR A 871 -32.41 -44.28 10.25
N PRO A 872 -31.29 -44.90 10.69
CA PRO A 872 -31.34 -46.02 11.62
C PRO A 872 -32.07 -45.63 12.91
N THR A 873 -32.62 -46.64 13.59
CA THR A 873 -33.28 -46.49 14.89
C THR A 873 -32.38 -45.72 15.86
N LYS A 874 -32.93 -44.71 16.56
CA LYS A 874 -32.15 -43.80 17.40
C LYS A 874 -31.45 -44.56 18.55
N GLY A 875 -30.12 -44.64 18.48
CA GLY A 875 -29.28 -45.38 19.43
C GLY A 875 -28.77 -46.72 18.90
N GLU A 876 -29.32 -47.19 17.78
CA GLU A 876 -28.78 -48.29 16.98
C GLU A 876 -27.87 -47.74 15.87
N LYS A 877 -27.37 -48.65 15.03
CA LYS A 877 -26.54 -48.35 13.84
C LYS A 877 -27.22 -48.92 12.60
N LEU A 878 -26.81 -48.49 11.41
CA LEU A 878 -27.19 -49.19 10.18
C LEU A 878 -26.80 -50.68 10.30
N GLY A 879 -27.78 -51.56 10.14
CA GLY A 879 -27.67 -53.00 10.33
C GLY A 879 -27.33 -53.75 9.04
N CYS A 880 -27.80 -54.98 8.94
CA CYS A 880 -27.71 -55.78 7.73
C CYS A 880 -28.51 -55.14 6.58
N MET A 881 -28.04 -55.32 5.35
CA MET A 881 -28.78 -54.91 4.15
C MET A 881 -29.53 -56.10 3.54
N ALA A 882 -30.69 -55.83 2.95
CA ALA A 882 -31.40 -56.79 2.09
C ALA A 882 -31.90 -56.06 0.84
N GLY A 883 -32.53 -56.77 -0.10
CA GLY A 883 -33.09 -56.12 -1.28
C GLY A 883 -33.33 -57.04 -2.45
N ARG A 884 -33.22 -56.47 -3.65
CA ARG A 884 -33.28 -57.20 -4.93
C ARG A 884 -32.19 -56.70 -5.88
N ALA A 885 -31.60 -57.60 -6.66
CA ALA A 885 -30.54 -57.26 -7.60
C ALA A 885 -30.50 -58.18 -8.82
N GLY A 886 -29.99 -57.65 -9.93
CA GLY A 886 -29.71 -58.36 -11.17
C GLY A 886 -28.39 -57.84 -11.77
N SER A 887 -28.47 -57.19 -12.93
CA SER A 887 -27.34 -56.41 -13.49
C SER A 887 -27.08 -55.09 -12.75
N SER A 888 -28.02 -54.67 -11.90
CA SER A 888 -27.93 -53.51 -10.99
C SER A 888 -28.60 -53.82 -9.66
N ILE A 889 -28.49 -52.93 -8.69
CA ILE A 889 -29.30 -52.97 -7.47
C ILE A 889 -30.70 -52.44 -7.80
N ASP A 890 -31.65 -53.35 -7.97
CA ASP A 890 -33.05 -53.02 -8.27
C ASP A 890 -33.76 -52.44 -7.04
N GLN A 891 -33.45 -52.97 -5.85
CA GLN A 891 -34.05 -52.56 -4.59
C GLN A 891 -33.08 -52.75 -3.42
N LEU A 892 -33.14 -51.82 -2.46
CA LEU A 892 -32.54 -51.93 -1.13
C LEU A 892 -33.63 -51.93 -0.07
N THR A 893 -33.41 -52.73 0.97
CA THR A 893 -34.18 -52.78 2.20
C THR A 893 -33.21 -52.53 3.34
N PHE A 894 -33.44 -51.46 4.09
CA PHE A 894 -32.58 -51.02 5.17
C PHE A 894 -33.05 -51.57 6.52
N SER A 895 -32.11 -52.00 7.35
CA SER A 895 -32.37 -52.39 8.75
C SER A 895 -31.48 -51.62 9.72
N SER A 896 -31.85 -51.66 10.99
CA SER A 896 -31.01 -51.20 12.09
C SER A 896 -30.55 -52.41 12.92
N THR A 897 -29.50 -52.26 13.72
CA THR A 897 -28.85 -53.41 14.38
C THR A 897 -29.71 -54.16 15.41
N GLY A 898 -30.86 -53.61 15.80
CA GLY A 898 -31.68 -54.07 16.91
C GLY A 898 -31.10 -53.68 18.28
N PRO A 899 -31.90 -53.78 19.35
CA PRO A 899 -31.41 -53.62 20.71
C PRO A 899 -30.38 -54.72 21.03
N ARG A 900 -29.35 -54.33 21.78
CA ARG A 900 -28.32 -55.22 22.34
C ARG A 900 -28.65 -55.61 23.77
#